data_AF-A0A352W082-F1
#
_entry.id   AF-A0A352W082-F1
#
_cell.length_a   1.000
_cell.length_b   1.000
_cell.length_c   1.000
_cell.angle_alpha   90.00
_cell.angle_beta   90.00
_cell.angle_gamma   90.00
#
_symmetry.space_group_name_H-M   'P 1'
#
loop_
_entity.id
_entity.type
_entity.pdbx_description
1 polymer ?
#
loop_
_entity_poly.entity_id
_entity_poly.type
_entity_poly.pdbx_seq_one_letter_code
_entity_poly.pdbx_strand_id
1 'polypeptide(L)'
;MVILAGVNLFAAAIKLEFQKDTYPVPPYFFGEANPKTFEIHNDRMEYTNDTLLQYKKEMRITSERGPCGTGANFFIWDQGICMTSKNPDYEKYFGEHKIGMVEGTQTDVKIPLNRDLLLYDADALGIPYVYCLNIFSDNDRRILESVADLKKHMGQRPVFVELGNEVYAIGFKTRFPKLNDYIDFIKRISPQIRNIDKNIKISVVGFSPVMYAEMGVDSANKRPEALASDDWEYTQAGRIEHWNEELAKISAFYDAVTIHYYNRVRKFDNLKTPDDAMRHFFAGNEFYYKKMTELGTVFTNSEFWCTEWNIFNVAMQQAKDDDSKSVYNINKQSGAAVIIASLELRMLATKRCTISSLHSFYSANGFGLVNFLDRSHRDIKVKLPQYYTLQAVGIILEKYKTMYFLSPLNSNDFYRSTELDPMKTEVKYPRVETYGFGDSLPRVLVLFNTGNSAEEVSLDGHKLHRIWAYGDPDPFPDYLEPKKYHWTSAPDYIPAARKPDNAFAPAIAVEPYSMTICEIDQASGLQLVYTAYKQTRAATPKADVSYKYTFAGSSALDGWNQTPSVKTEIENDCVALEGSNWDSKIYRRITLLPGKQKITIQAKDLIAVELLKSWKEKPVFSGYIDSRGAWADKEWPAETEGGEFLLVVRINAKTGNGAIRALSLESQK
;
A
#
# COMPACT_ATOMS: atom_id res chain seq x y z
N MET A 1 -10.98 -52.37 31.74
CA MET A 1 -11.15 -50.94 31.43
C MET A 1 -9.87 -50.24 31.89
N VAL A 2 -8.92 -50.04 30.99
CA VAL A 2 -7.63 -49.41 31.28
C VAL A 2 -7.78 -47.93 30.98
N ILE A 3 -7.70 -47.09 32.01
CA ILE A 3 -7.69 -45.63 31.88
C ILE A 3 -6.26 -45.26 31.44
N LEU A 4 -6.09 -44.95 30.15
CA LEU A 4 -4.89 -44.29 29.66
C LEU A 4 -4.92 -42.85 30.20
N ALA A 5 -4.15 -42.59 31.25
CA ALA A 5 -3.81 -41.23 31.65
C ALA A 5 -2.98 -40.62 30.52
N GLY A 6 -3.61 -39.74 29.74
CA GLY A 6 -2.93 -38.93 28.74
C GLY A 6 -1.91 -38.04 29.43
N VAL A 7 -0.63 -38.40 29.31
CA VAL A 7 0.47 -37.50 29.64
C VAL A 7 0.42 -36.37 28.61
N ASN A 8 -0.15 -35.23 28.99
CA ASN A 8 0.06 -33.98 28.28
C ASN A 8 1.54 -33.60 28.46
N LEU A 9 2.38 -34.05 27.53
CA LEU A 9 3.72 -33.53 27.33
C LEU A 9 3.57 -32.07 26.87
N PHE A 10 3.46 -31.13 27.83
CA PHE A 10 3.68 -29.72 27.52
C PHE A 10 5.11 -29.59 27.01
N ALA A 11 5.28 -29.08 25.79
CA ALA A 11 6.59 -28.74 25.27
C ALA A 11 7.25 -27.76 26.24
N ALA A 12 8.53 -27.96 26.54
CA ALA A 12 9.26 -27.04 27.40
C ALA A 12 9.27 -25.63 26.78
N ALA A 13 9.09 -24.60 27.60
CA ALA A 13 9.10 -23.22 27.14
C ALA A 13 10.40 -22.90 26.38
N ILE A 14 10.27 -22.15 25.28
CA ILE A 14 11.38 -21.56 24.55
C ILE A 14 12.06 -20.56 25.49
N LYS A 15 13.28 -20.92 25.92
CA LYS A 15 14.12 -20.07 26.76
C LYS A 15 14.92 -19.11 25.89
N LEU A 16 14.76 -17.82 26.17
CA LEU A 16 15.50 -16.73 25.54
C LEU A 16 16.74 -16.37 26.36
N GLU A 17 17.81 -16.01 25.66
CA GLU A 17 19.02 -15.44 26.26
C GLU A 17 19.42 -14.15 25.56
N PHE A 18 19.90 -13.18 26.34
CA PHE A 18 20.46 -11.95 25.80
C PHE A 18 21.76 -12.22 25.07
N GLN A 19 21.84 -11.79 23.82
CA GLN A 19 23.11 -11.66 23.15
C GLN A 19 23.81 -10.37 23.60
N LYS A 20 25.14 -10.37 23.56
CA LYS A 20 25.95 -9.17 23.87
C LYS A 20 25.78 -8.05 22.84
N ASP A 21 25.35 -8.40 21.64
CA ASP A 21 25.29 -7.44 20.54
C ASP A 21 24.06 -6.53 20.65
N THR A 22 24.30 -5.24 20.44
CA THR A 22 23.26 -4.19 20.43
C THR A 22 23.39 -3.35 19.17
N TYR A 23 22.28 -2.75 18.74
CA TYR A 23 22.23 -1.93 17.52
C TYR A 23 21.49 -0.62 17.77
N PRO A 24 22.06 0.51 17.37
CA PRO A 24 21.32 1.76 17.39
C PRO A 24 20.18 1.69 16.38
N VAL A 25 18.99 2.12 16.79
CA VAL A 25 17.86 2.34 15.88
C VAL A 25 18.15 3.59 15.06
N PRO A 26 18.30 3.49 13.72
CA PRO A 26 18.56 4.65 12.89
C PRO A 26 17.38 5.63 12.95
N PRO A 27 17.62 6.94 13.06
CA PRO A 27 16.55 7.92 13.30
C PRO A 27 15.52 8.03 12.16
N TYR A 28 15.87 7.60 10.95
CA TYR A 28 15.02 7.68 9.76
C TYR A 28 14.65 6.31 9.19
N PHE A 29 14.80 5.27 10.01
CA PHE A 29 14.61 3.88 9.60
C PHE A 29 13.19 3.61 9.11
N PHE A 30 12.16 4.03 9.86
CA PHE A 30 10.79 3.63 9.60
C PHE A 30 10.04 4.62 8.69
N GLY A 31 10.12 4.40 7.38
CA GLY A 31 9.55 5.27 6.36
C GLY A 31 8.43 4.64 5.52
N GLU A 32 7.86 5.45 4.63
CA GLU A 32 6.94 5.01 3.58
C GLU A 32 7.43 5.41 2.18
N ALA A 33 7.03 4.61 1.19
CA ALA A 33 7.23 4.92 -0.22
C ALA A 33 5.93 5.47 -0.80
N ASN A 34 5.98 6.66 -1.40
CA ASN A 34 4.82 7.41 -1.85
C ASN A 34 4.63 7.32 -3.39
N PRO A 35 3.75 6.44 -3.89
CA PRO A 35 3.54 6.21 -5.32
C PRO A 35 2.58 7.21 -5.98
N LYS A 36 2.43 8.45 -5.45
CA LYS A 36 1.58 9.52 -6.02
C LYS A 36 1.81 9.77 -7.52
N THR A 37 2.96 9.39 -8.08
CA THR A 37 3.25 9.45 -9.53
C THR A 37 2.30 8.64 -10.39
N PHE A 38 1.73 7.54 -9.88
CA PHE A 38 0.73 6.75 -10.61
C PHE A 38 -0.69 7.31 -10.48
N GLU A 39 -0.85 8.35 -9.67
CA GLU A 39 -2.14 8.98 -9.35
C GLU A 39 -2.25 10.40 -9.90
N ILE A 40 -1.24 10.86 -10.64
CA ILE A 40 -1.34 12.09 -11.44
C ILE A 40 -2.61 11.92 -12.30
N HIS A 41 -3.51 12.89 -12.25
CA HIS A 41 -4.78 12.94 -13.01
C HIS A 41 -6.02 12.22 -12.45
N ASN A 42 -5.98 11.67 -11.24
CA ASN A 42 -7.21 11.16 -10.63
C ASN A 42 -7.99 12.34 -10.02
N ASP A 43 -9.04 12.80 -10.72
CA ASP A 43 -10.02 13.84 -10.31
C ASP A 43 -10.63 13.60 -8.91
N ARG A 44 -10.38 12.43 -8.34
CA ARG A 44 -11.00 11.90 -7.12
C ARG A 44 -9.99 11.56 -6.01
N MET A 45 -8.75 12.02 -6.11
CA MET A 45 -7.74 11.75 -5.08
C MET A 45 -7.17 13.03 -4.46
N GLU A 46 -7.25 13.03 -3.14
CA GLU A 46 -6.78 14.07 -2.24
C GLU A 46 -5.27 13.88 -2.01
N TYR A 47 -4.42 14.52 -2.84
CA TYR A 47 -2.97 14.63 -2.57
C TYR A 47 -2.68 15.13 -1.14
N THR A 48 -3.65 15.84 -0.58
CA THR A 48 -3.74 16.36 0.79
C THR A 48 -4.94 15.71 1.50
N ASN A 49 -4.79 14.48 2.00
CA ASN A 49 -5.82 13.79 2.78
C ASN A 49 -5.45 13.83 4.27
N ASP A 50 -6.19 14.62 5.06
CA ASP A 50 -5.92 14.79 6.49
C ASP A 50 -6.09 13.50 7.29
N THR A 51 -6.96 12.59 6.84
CA THR A 51 -7.13 11.27 7.49
C THR A 51 -5.89 10.40 7.29
N LEU A 52 -5.36 10.33 6.08
CA LEU A 52 -4.12 9.59 5.79
C LEU A 52 -2.93 10.23 6.51
N LEU A 53 -2.83 11.56 6.53
CA LEU A 53 -1.80 12.27 7.27
C LEU A 53 -1.87 11.97 8.77
N GLN A 54 -3.07 11.97 9.36
CA GLN A 54 -3.28 11.60 10.76
C GLN A 54 -2.85 10.15 11.03
N TYR A 55 -3.17 9.23 10.11
CA TYR A 55 -2.75 7.84 10.21
C TYR A 55 -1.21 7.69 10.12
N LYS A 56 -0.53 8.49 9.30
CA LYS A 56 0.95 8.55 9.24
C LYS A 56 1.56 9.06 10.55
N LYS A 57 0.99 10.13 11.14
CA LYS A 57 1.38 10.66 12.46
C LYS A 57 1.25 9.62 13.56
N GLU A 58 0.16 8.87 13.54
CA GLU A 58 -0.11 7.78 14.48
C GLU A 58 0.87 6.62 14.36
N MET A 59 1.40 6.36 13.17
CA MET A 59 2.40 5.33 12.93
C MET A 59 3.82 5.74 13.32
N ARG A 60 4.11 7.04 13.51
CA ARG A 60 5.47 7.54 13.76
C ARG A 60 6.42 7.32 12.57
N ILE A 61 5.92 7.53 11.35
CA ILE A 61 6.76 7.57 10.15
C ILE A 61 7.87 8.62 10.32
N THR A 62 9.11 8.26 10.01
CA THR A 62 10.30 9.09 10.19
C THR A 62 10.99 9.50 8.89
N SER A 63 10.56 8.98 7.75
CA SER A 63 11.01 9.40 6.42
C SER A 63 9.93 9.14 5.36
N GLU A 64 9.94 9.95 4.30
CA GLU A 64 9.09 9.73 3.13
C GLU A 64 9.96 9.63 1.88
N ARG A 65 9.72 8.62 1.06
CA ARG A 65 10.38 8.45 -0.24
C ARG A 65 9.45 8.82 -1.38
N GLY A 66 9.90 9.70 -2.26
CA GLY A 66 9.18 9.99 -3.49
C GLY A 66 9.98 10.88 -4.45
N PRO A 67 9.53 11.08 -5.70
CA PRO A 67 8.53 10.28 -6.38
C PRO A 67 8.94 8.79 -6.36
N CYS A 68 8.00 7.86 -6.17
CA CYS A 68 8.31 6.46 -5.87
C CYS A 68 8.11 5.53 -7.08
N GLY A 69 8.79 4.38 -7.03
CA GLY A 69 8.65 3.26 -7.95
C GLY A 69 9.06 3.60 -9.38
N THR A 70 8.60 2.77 -10.31
CA THR A 70 8.90 2.95 -11.74
C THR A 70 8.53 4.35 -12.26
N GLY A 71 7.47 4.99 -11.73
CA GLY A 71 7.06 6.34 -12.12
C GLY A 71 8.11 7.42 -11.85
N ALA A 72 9.00 7.22 -10.87
CA ALA A 72 10.09 8.16 -10.57
C ALA A 72 11.03 8.37 -11.76
N ASN A 73 11.29 7.31 -12.54
CA ASN A 73 12.13 7.37 -13.74
C ASN A 73 11.53 8.23 -14.87
N PHE A 74 10.25 8.57 -14.79
CA PHE A 74 9.53 9.35 -15.79
C PHE A 74 9.10 10.72 -15.26
N PHE A 75 9.21 10.97 -13.95
CA PHE A 75 8.71 12.18 -13.33
C PHE A 75 9.56 13.40 -13.69
N ILE A 76 8.92 14.48 -14.14
CA ILE A 76 9.54 15.73 -14.53
C ILE A 76 9.28 16.76 -13.43
N TRP A 77 10.30 17.05 -12.61
CA TRP A 77 10.18 17.81 -11.35
C TRP A 77 9.49 19.17 -11.49
N ASP A 78 9.97 20.01 -12.41
CA ASP A 78 9.48 21.38 -12.64
C ASP A 78 8.09 21.42 -13.30
N GLN A 79 7.65 20.31 -13.88
CA GLN A 79 6.35 20.21 -14.55
C GLN A 79 5.31 19.45 -13.73
N GLY A 80 5.72 18.65 -12.74
CA GLY A 80 4.81 17.85 -11.92
C GLY A 80 4.06 16.76 -12.70
N ILE A 81 4.66 16.24 -13.77
CA ILE A 81 4.04 15.22 -14.64
C ILE A 81 5.02 14.07 -14.93
N CYS A 82 4.50 12.92 -15.36
CA CYS A 82 5.30 11.84 -15.91
C CYS A 82 5.43 11.96 -17.43
N MET A 83 6.64 11.71 -17.96
CA MET A 83 6.86 11.53 -19.40
C MET A 83 6.24 10.20 -19.85
N THR A 84 5.38 10.22 -20.87
CA THR A 84 4.82 9.00 -21.47
C THR A 84 5.05 8.98 -22.97
N SER A 85 4.64 7.90 -23.65
CA SER A 85 4.78 7.73 -25.10
C SER A 85 4.14 8.82 -25.97
N LYS A 86 3.31 9.73 -25.42
CA LYS A 86 2.83 10.92 -26.17
C LYS A 86 3.81 12.09 -26.18
N ASN A 87 4.84 12.09 -25.32
CA ASN A 87 5.89 13.09 -25.37
C ASN A 87 6.78 12.78 -26.60
N PRO A 88 7.06 13.77 -27.48
CA PRO A 88 7.86 13.54 -28.69
C PRO A 88 9.29 13.05 -28.40
N ASP A 89 9.82 13.33 -27.21
CA ASP A 89 11.14 12.87 -26.79
C ASP A 89 11.11 11.52 -26.04
N TYR A 90 9.96 10.86 -25.86
CA TYR A 90 9.87 9.62 -25.08
C TYR A 90 10.82 8.53 -25.62
N GLU A 91 10.74 8.25 -26.93
CA GLU A 91 11.52 7.19 -27.56
C GLU A 91 13.03 7.44 -27.48
N LYS A 92 13.46 8.72 -27.45
CA LYS A 92 14.85 9.10 -27.25
C LYS A 92 15.41 8.60 -25.92
N TYR A 93 14.59 8.53 -24.87
CA TYR A 93 15.03 8.19 -23.52
C TYR A 93 14.65 6.77 -23.10
N PHE A 94 13.54 6.23 -23.60
CA PHE A 94 12.98 4.94 -23.17
C PHE A 94 12.79 3.93 -24.31
N GLY A 95 13.11 4.32 -25.55
CA GLY A 95 12.85 3.50 -26.74
C GLY A 95 11.35 3.25 -26.95
N GLU A 96 11.02 2.16 -27.64
CA GLU A 96 9.63 1.78 -27.94
C GLU A 96 8.91 1.13 -26.75
N HIS A 97 9.62 0.85 -25.65
CA HIS A 97 9.05 0.15 -24.49
C HIS A 97 8.10 1.07 -23.72
N LYS A 98 6.84 0.64 -23.57
CA LYS A 98 5.80 1.39 -22.84
C LYS A 98 5.50 0.74 -21.50
N ILE A 99 5.47 1.54 -20.43
CA ILE A 99 5.08 1.08 -19.10
C ILE A 99 3.61 1.43 -18.85
N GLY A 100 2.73 0.41 -18.84
CA GLY A 100 1.28 0.61 -18.77
C GLY A 100 0.80 1.50 -17.60
N MET A 101 1.41 1.38 -16.42
CA MET A 101 1.09 2.24 -15.27
C MET A 101 1.45 3.71 -15.50
N VAL A 102 2.53 3.99 -16.24
CA VAL A 102 2.94 5.35 -16.59
C VAL A 102 2.08 5.89 -17.74
N GLU A 103 1.79 5.08 -18.75
CA GLU A 103 0.88 5.46 -19.84
C GLU A 103 -0.53 5.81 -19.33
N GLY A 104 -0.98 5.15 -18.25
CA GLY A 104 -2.24 5.45 -17.57
C GLY A 104 -2.30 6.83 -16.90
N THR A 105 -1.15 7.49 -16.70
CA THR A 105 -1.06 8.87 -16.16
C THR A 105 -1.39 9.94 -17.21
N GLN A 106 -2.15 9.63 -18.26
CA GLN A 106 -2.56 10.64 -19.24
C GLN A 106 -4.07 10.63 -19.44
N THR A 107 -4.75 11.53 -18.75
CA THR A 107 -6.17 11.81 -18.95
C THR A 107 -6.37 13.27 -19.38
N ASP A 108 -7.60 13.60 -19.81
CA ASP A 108 -7.97 14.94 -20.28
C ASP A 108 -7.96 16.00 -19.16
N VAL A 109 -7.90 15.59 -17.88
CA VAL A 109 -7.86 16.48 -16.71
C VAL A 109 -6.43 16.52 -16.15
N LYS A 110 -5.77 17.69 -16.23
CA LYS A 110 -4.36 17.86 -15.80
C LYS A 110 -4.27 18.64 -14.49
N ILE A 111 -4.21 17.95 -13.36
CA ILE A 111 -3.68 18.54 -12.12
C ILE A 111 -2.24 18.04 -11.98
N PRO A 112 -1.23 18.89 -12.22
CA PRO A 112 0.17 18.51 -12.01
C PRO A 112 0.43 18.19 -10.54
N LEU A 113 1.20 17.13 -10.28
CA LEU A 113 1.78 16.85 -8.97
C LEU A 113 2.97 17.78 -8.76
N ASN A 114 2.68 19.05 -8.47
CA ASN A 114 3.71 20.04 -8.17
C ASN A 114 4.48 19.66 -6.90
N ARG A 115 5.59 20.36 -6.64
CA ARG A 115 6.45 20.11 -5.48
C ARG A 115 5.66 20.12 -4.16
N ASP A 116 4.80 21.08 -3.94
CA ASP A 116 4.09 21.24 -2.66
C ASP A 116 3.14 20.05 -2.40
N LEU A 117 2.49 19.52 -3.44
CA LEU A 117 1.66 18.32 -3.34
C LEU A 117 2.50 17.05 -3.15
N LEU A 118 3.66 16.98 -3.80
CA LEU A 118 4.60 15.87 -3.67
C LEU A 118 5.17 15.80 -2.23
N LEU A 119 5.52 16.95 -1.65
CA LEU A 119 6.14 17.08 -0.33
C LEU A 119 5.16 17.28 0.84
N TYR A 120 3.85 17.31 0.57
CA TYR A 120 2.82 17.64 1.56
C TYR A 120 2.96 16.84 2.85
N ASP A 121 3.12 15.52 2.75
CA ASP A 121 3.18 14.63 3.92
C ASP A 121 4.48 14.85 4.71
N ALA A 122 5.64 14.88 4.04
CA ALA A 122 6.93 15.19 4.65
C ALA A 122 6.94 16.55 5.37
N ASP A 123 6.32 17.57 4.79
CA ASP A 123 6.19 18.90 5.39
C ASP A 123 5.28 18.88 6.61
N ALA A 124 4.11 18.27 6.51
CA ALA A 124 3.14 18.20 7.58
C ALA A 124 3.59 17.32 8.77
N LEU A 125 4.50 16.38 8.52
CA LEU A 125 5.13 15.52 9.53
C LEU A 125 6.46 16.09 10.05
N GLY A 126 7.07 17.05 9.35
CA GLY A 126 8.38 17.60 9.69
C GLY A 126 9.53 16.61 9.53
N ILE A 127 9.40 15.63 8.63
CA ILE A 127 10.36 14.53 8.41
C ILE A 127 11.25 14.81 7.18
N PRO A 128 12.41 14.15 7.04
CA PRO A 128 13.22 14.21 5.84
C PRO A 128 12.56 13.52 4.63
N TYR A 129 13.11 13.83 3.46
CA TYR A 129 12.64 13.30 2.18
C TYR A 129 13.74 12.52 1.46
N VAL A 130 13.38 11.35 0.93
CA VAL A 130 14.22 10.50 0.09
C VAL A 130 13.81 10.68 -1.36
N TYR A 131 14.57 11.50 -2.09
CA TYR A 131 14.26 11.91 -3.44
C TYR A 131 14.84 10.96 -4.48
N CYS A 132 13.97 10.20 -5.15
CA CYS A 132 14.37 9.38 -6.28
C CYS A 132 14.43 10.21 -7.57
N LEU A 133 15.62 10.35 -8.15
CA LEU A 133 15.83 11.20 -9.31
C LEU A 133 15.45 10.52 -10.63
N ASN A 134 14.83 11.29 -11.53
CA ASN A 134 14.71 10.92 -12.94
C ASN A 134 16.06 11.11 -13.63
N ILE A 135 16.93 10.10 -13.60
CA ILE A 135 18.25 10.17 -14.25
C ILE A 135 18.22 9.76 -15.75
N PHE A 136 17.03 9.47 -16.28
CA PHE A 136 16.84 8.94 -17.62
C PHE A 136 16.59 10.03 -18.65
N SER A 137 15.59 10.87 -18.37
CA SER A 137 15.17 11.92 -19.29
C SER A 137 15.67 13.31 -18.92
N ASP A 138 16.03 13.54 -17.65
CA ASP A 138 16.68 14.78 -17.25
C ASP A 138 18.19 14.78 -17.57
N ASN A 139 18.66 15.97 -17.94
CA ASN A 139 20.09 16.25 -18.04
C ASN A 139 20.66 16.70 -16.69
N ASP A 140 21.98 16.77 -16.60
CA ASP A 140 22.69 17.13 -15.36
C ASP A 140 22.21 18.45 -14.76
N ARG A 141 21.95 19.47 -15.59
CA ARG A 141 21.48 20.77 -15.13
C ARG A 141 20.14 20.63 -14.40
N ARG A 142 19.16 19.94 -15.00
CA ARG A 142 17.83 19.75 -14.41
C ARG A 142 17.88 18.92 -13.13
N ILE A 143 18.73 17.90 -13.09
CA ILE A 143 18.97 17.09 -11.90
C ILE A 143 19.51 17.97 -10.75
N LEU A 144 20.51 18.80 -11.02
CA LEU A 144 21.11 19.67 -10.00
C LEU A 144 20.14 20.78 -9.56
N GLU A 145 19.35 21.32 -10.49
CA GLU A 145 18.29 22.29 -10.18
C GLU A 145 17.19 21.70 -9.28
N SER A 146 16.73 20.47 -9.54
CA SER A 146 15.71 19.84 -8.70
C SER A 146 16.24 19.51 -7.30
N VAL A 147 17.49 19.04 -7.19
CA VAL A 147 18.14 18.80 -5.89
C VAL A 147 18.35 20.10 -5.12
N ALA A 148 18.79 21.17 -5.78
CA ALA A 148 18.97 22.48 -5.15
C ALA A 148 17.64 23.07 -4.67
N ASP A 149 16.59 22.95 -5.47
CA ASP A 149 15.24 23.38 -5.10
C ASP A 149 14.70 22.59 -3.89
N LEU A 150 14.80 21.26 -3.92
CA LEU A 150 14.42 20.42 -2.78
C LEU A 150 15.21 20.79 -1.52
N LYS A 151 16.54 20.91 -1.62
CA LYS A 151 17.39 21.24 -0.46
C LYS A 151 17.02 22.60 0.13
N LYS A 152 16.74 23.59 -0.72
CA LYS A 152 16.28 24.92 -0.29
C LYS A 152 14.94 24.83 0.46
N HIS A 153 14.00 24.03 -0.05
CA HIS A 153 12.69 23.81 0.57
C HIS A 153 12.78 23.09 1.93
N MET A 154 13.61 22.05 2.02
CA MET A 154 13.76 21.25 3.24
C MET A 154 14.52 22.00 4.34
N GLY A 155 15.32 23.01 3.99
CA GLY A 155 16.06 23.83 4.95
C GLY A 155 17.09 23.00 5.72
N GLN A 156 16.94 22.92 7.04
CA GLN A 156 17.83 22.14 7.91
C GLN A 156 17.47 20.64 7.95
N ARG A 157 16.30 20.24 7.45
CA ARG A 157 15.95 18.82 7.39
C ARG A 157 16.91 18.09 6.44
N PRO A 158 17.31 16.84 6.77
CA PRO A 158 18.11 16.03 5.87
C PRO A 158 17.42 15.79 4.52
N VAL A 159 18.24 15.68 3.48
CA VAL A 159 17.83 15.27 2.15
C VAL A 159 18.65 14.06 1.76
N PHE A 160 17.95 13.01 1.33
CA PHE A 160 18.54 11.79 0.79
C PHE A 160 18.23 11.75 -0.70
N VAL A 161 19.21 11.39 -1.53
CA VAL A 161 19.04 11.37 -2.99
C VAL A 161 19.33 9.98 -3.50
N GLU A 162 18.37 9.37 -4.21
CA GLU A 162 18.60 8.13 -4.96
C GLU A 162 18.90 8.45 -6.42
N LEU A 163 20.00 7.91 -6.93
CA LEU A 163 20.38 8.04 -8.33
C LEU A 163 19.60 7.05 -9.21
N GLY A 164 18.30 7.28 -9.34
CA GLY A 164 17.37 6.50 -10.16
C GLY A 164 16.64 5.38 -9.42
N ASN A 165 15.70 4.73 -10.12
CA ASN A 165 14.95 3.57 -9.64
C ASN A 165 15.24 2.35 -10.53
N GLU A 166 15.66 1.22 -9.95
CA GLU A 166 15.86 -0.07 -10.66
C GLU A 166 16.66 0.05 -11.98
N VAL A 167 17.72 0.86 -11.99
CA VAL A 167 18.53 1.22 -13.18
C VAL A 167 19.15 0.00 -13.88
N TYR A 168 19.32 -1.10 -13.14
CA TYR A 168 19.79 -2.37 -13.68
C TYR A 168 18.81 -3.02 -14.67
N ALA A 169 17.53 -2.65 -14.65
CA ALA A 169 16.52 -3.27 -15.50
C ALA A 169 16.77 -2.94 -16.97
N ILE A 170 16.75 -3.97 -17.82
CA ILE A 170 17.04 -3.86 -19.27
C ILE A 170 16.04 -2.99 -20.02
N GLY A 171 14.84 -2.76 -19.45
CA GLY A 171 13.87 -1.80 -19.98
C GLY A 171 14.38 -0.36 -19.99
N PHE A 172 15.44 -0.06 -19.24
CA PHE A 172 16.06 1.26 -19.16
C PHE A 172 17.43 1.35 -19.86
N LYS A 173 17.73 0.39 -20.75
CA LYS A 173 19.02 0.30 -21.45
C LYS A 173 19.34 1.48 -22.36
N THR A 174 18.34 2.27 -22.79
CA THR A 174 18.56 3.39 -23.71
C THR A 174 19.50 4.46 -23.14
N ARG A 175 19.39 4.79 -21.84
CA ARG A 175 20.26 5.78 -21.19
C ARG A 175 21.56 5.19 -20.67
N PHE A 176 21.47 4.02 -20.03
CA PHE A 176 22.62 3.30 -19.47
C PHE A 176 22.65 1.90 -20.09
N PRO A 177 23.18 1.73 -21.32
CA PRO A 177 23.29 0.42 -21.96
C PRO A 177 24.12 -0.57 -21.14
N LYS A 178 25.15 -0.07 -20.44
CA LYS A 178 26.05 -0.86 -19.60
C LYS A 178 26.09 -0.31 -18.17
N LEU A 179 26.59 -1.14 -17.25
CA LEU A 179 26.89 -0.73 -15.88
C LEU A 179 27.92 0.42 -15.81
N ASN A 180 28.95 0.40 -16.67
CA ASN A 180 29.97 1.44 -16.68
C ASN A 180 29.41 2.83 -17.03
N ASP A 181 28.39 2.91 -17.89
CA ASP A 181 27.73 4.17 -18.20
C ASP A 181 27.05 4.77 -16.95
N TYR A 182 26.49 3.92 -16.09
CA TYR A 182 25.90 4.33 -14.81
C TYR A 182 26.97 4.72 -13.79
N ILE A 183 28.08 3.97 -13.71
CA ILE A 183 29.23 4.29 -12.86
C ILE A 183 29.83 5.65 -13.22
N ASP A 184 30.01 5.93 -14.51
CA ASP A 184 30.56 7.22 -14.98
C ASP A 184 29.59 8.37 -14.68
N PHE A 185 28.28 8.13 -14.81
CA PHE A 185 27.26 9.06 -14.35
C PHE A 185 27.38 9.36 -12.84
N ILE A 186 27.49 8.33 -11.99
CA ILE A 186 27.65 8.47 -10.53
C ILE A 186 28.88 9.33 -10.19
N LYS A 187 30.05 8.97 -10.75
CA LYS A 187 31.31 9.69 -10.51
C LYS A 187 31.21 11.16 -10.88
N ARG A 188 30.45 11.47 -11.93
CA ARG A 188 30.26 12.82 -12.44
C ARG A 188 29.22 13.61 -11.64
N ILE A 189 28.09 13.01 -11.28
CA ILE A 189 26.96 13.75 -10.67
C ILE A 189 27.09 13.87 -9.14
N SER A 190 27.59 12.85 -8.44
CA SER A 190 27.64 12.85 -6.98
C SER A 190 28.45 14.01 -6.39
N PRO A 191 29.66 14.36 -6.91
CA PRO A 191 30.40 15.52 -6.41
C PRO A 191 29.64 16.84 -6.62
N GLN A 192 28.89 16.96 -7.71
CA GLN A 192 28.10 18.16 -8.01
C GLN A 192 26.90 18.30 -7.08
N ILE A 193 26.22 17.19 -6.73
CA ILE A 193 25.18 17.19 -5.70
C ILE A 193 25.76 17.61 -4.34
N ARG A 194 26.92 17.07 -3.95
CA ARG A 194 27.57 17.47 -2.68
C ARG A 194 28.06 18.92 -2.65
N ASN A 195 28.25 19.56 -3.82
CA ASN A 195 28.55 21.00 -3.88
C ASN A 195 27.32 21.86 -3.55
N ILE A 196 26.09 21.33 -3.69
CA ILE A 196 24.86 22.02 -3.27
C ILE A 196 24.80 22.04 -1.73
N ASP A 197 24.96 20.88 -1.10
CA ASP A 197 25.09 20.73 0.36
C ASP A 197 25.86 19.44 0.67
N LYS A 198 26.93 19.55 1.47
CA LYS A 198 27.78 18.42 1.86
C LYS A 198 27.07 17.38 2.72
N ASN A 199 25.95 17.76 3.35
CA ASN A 199 25.14 16.89 4.20
C ASN A 199 24.10 16.07 3.41
N ILE A 200 23.95 16.32 2.10
CA ILE A 200 23.12 15.44 1.26
C ILE A 200 23.80 14.09 1.17
N LYS A 201 23.09 13.05 1.62
CA LYS A 201 23.51 11.67 1.39
C LYS A 201 22.99 11.18 0.04
N ILE A 202 23.80 10.40 -0.65
CA ILE A 202 23.53 9.90 -1.99
C ILE A 202 23.53 8.38 -1.96
N SER A 203 22.50 7.76 -2.53
CA SER A 203 22.48 6.32 -2.81
C SER A 203 22.59 6.01 -4.29
N VAL A 204 23.21 4.87 -4.56
CA VAL A 204 23.23 4.22 -5.88
C VAL A 204 22.29 3.02 -5.87
N VAL A 205 21.73 2.67 -7.02
CA VAL A 205 20.83 1.52 -7.13
C VAL A 205 21.65 0.23 -7.13
N GLY A 206 21.60 -0.51 -6.04
CA GLY A 206 22.10 -1.87 -5.96
C GLY A 206 21.10 -2.88 -6.51
N PHE A 207 21.58 -4.09 -6.74
CA PHE A 207 20.75 -5.21 -7.14
C PHE A 207 20.52 -6.14 -5.97
N SER A 208 19.26 -6.53 -5.74
CA SER A 208 18.91 -7.40 -4.61
C SER A 208 19.46 -8.82 -4.82
N PRO A 209 20.26 -9.36 -3.88
CA PRO A 209 20.76 -10.74 -3.93
C PRO A 209 19.66 -11.80 -4.03
N VAL A 210 18.45 -11.51 -3.53
CA VAL A 210 17.30 -12.40 -3.71
C VAL A 210 16.84 -12.45 -5.17
N MET A 211 16.85 -11.31 -5.86
CA MET A 211 16.49 -11.26 -7.29
C MET A 211 17.54 -11.96 -8.18
N TYR A 212 18.81 -12.09 -7.74
CA TYR A 212 19.82 -12.83 -8.51
C TYR A 212 19.47 -14.30 -8.58
N ALA A 213 19.05 -14.89 -7.45
CA ALA A 213 18.64 -16.28 -7.41
C ALA A 213 17.45 -16.52 -8.35
N GLU A 214 16.47 -15.61 -8.36
CA GLU A 214 15.29 -15.69 -9.24
C GLU A 214 15.63 -15.53 -10.73
N MET A 215 16.53 -14.60 -11.08
CA MET A 215 16.87 -14.30 -12.48
C MET A 215 17.96 -15.24 -13.03
N GLY A 216 18.76 -15.86 -12.16
CA GLY A 216 19.84 -16.79 -12.52
C GLY A 216 19.37 -18.21 -12.84
N VAL A 217 18.16 -18.62 -12.43
CA VAL A 217 17.63 -19.98 -12.70
C VAL A 217 16.59 -20.03 -13.81
N ASP A 218 16.35 -18.90 -14.47
CA ASP A 218 15.53 -18.90 -15.68
C ASP A 218 16.33 -19.31 -16.93
N SER A 219 16.96 -20.48 -16.88
CA SER A 219 17.62 -21.09 -18.03
C SER A 219 16.62 -21.54 -19.11
N ALA A 220 15.34 -21.67 -18.74
CA ALA A 220 14.23 -22.05 -19.63
C ALA A 220 13.46 -20.85 -20.21
N ASN A 221 13.24 -19.78 -19.44
CA ASN A 221 12.81 -18.47 -19.94
C ASN A 221 13.99 -17.50 -19.88
N LYS A 222 15.05 -17.86 -20.62
CA LYS A 222 15.84 -16.85 -21.34
C LYS A 222 14.86 -15.77 -21.77
N ARG A 223 15.05 -14.52 -21.36
CA ARG A 223 14.54 -13.45 -22.22
C ARG A 223 15.06 -13.79 -23.63
N PRO A 224 14.22 -13.82 -24.67
CA PRO A 224 14.62 -14.18 -26.03
C PRO A 224 15.69 -13.28 -26.70
N GLU A 225 16.40 -12.44 -25.94
CA GLU A 225 17.30 -11.37 -26.41
C GLU A 225 18.77 -11.62 -26.04
N ALA A 226 19.15 -12.87 -25.76
CA ALA A 226 20.55 -13.27 -25.69
C ALA A 226 20.74 -14.52 -26.56
N LEU A 227 20.67 -14.31 -27.88
CA LEU A 227 21.25 -15.22 -28.85
C LEU A 227 22.75 -15.35 -28.55
N ALA A 228 23.38 -16.46 -28.95
CA ALA A 228 24.84 -16.63 -28.80
C ALA A 228 25.66 -15.56 -29.58
N SER A 229 25.00 -14.78 -30.45
CA SER A 229 25.53 -13.63 -31.16
C SER A 229 25.38 -12.30 -30.41
N ASP A 230 24.59 -12.25 -29.34
CA ASP A 230 24.34 -11.02 -28.60
C ASP A 230 25.51 -10.76 -27.65
N ASP A 231 25.97 -9.51 -27.65
CA ASP A 231 27.07 -9.10 -26.80
C ASP A 231 26.61 -9.13 -25.33
N TRP A 232 27.21 -10.06 -24.55
CA TRP A 232 26.76 -10.47 -23.23
C TRP A 232 26.53 -9.29 -22.28
N GLU A 233 27.37 -8.26 -22.36
CA GLU A 233 27.33 -7.06 -21.51
C GLU A 233 26.05 -6.22 -21.70
N TYR A 234 25.31 -6.41 -22.80
CA TYR A 234 24.05 -5.70 -23.10
C TYR A 234 22.81 -6.51 -22.75
N THR A 235 22.96 -7.71 -22.18
CA THR A 235 21.84 -8.56 -21.75
C THR A 235 21.42 -8.25 -20.32
N GLN A 236 20.20 -8.62 -19.91
CA GLN A 236 19.78 -8.47 -18.50
C GLN A 236 20.70 -9.23 -17.54
N ALA A 237 21.19 -10.41 -17.95
CA ALA A 237 22.06 -11.27 -17.15
C ALA A 237 23.47 -10.67 -17.01
N GLY A 238 24.10 -10.28 -18.13
CA GLY A 238 25.41 -9.63 -18.11
C GLY A 238 25.41 -8.28 -17.40
N ARG A 239 24.31 -7.50 -17.49
CA ARG A 239 24.14 -6.29 -16.68
C ARG A 239 24.20 -6.59 -15.19
N ILE A 240 23.51 -7.62 -14.71
CA ILE A 240 23.44 -7.88 -13.29
C ILE A 240 24.68 -8.63 -12.79
N GLU A 241 25.31 -9.53 -13.54
CA GLU A 241 26.38 -10.42 -13.08
C GLU A 241 27.41 -9.76 -12.14
N HIS A 242 27.95 -8.59 -12.51
CA HIS A 242 28.95 -7.85 -11.72
C HIS A 242 28.44 -6.53 -11.11
N TRP A 243 27.11 -6.29 -11.14
CA TRP A 243 26.50 -5.01 -10.77
C TRP A 243 26.94 -4.50 -9.40
N ASN A 244 26.78 -5.34 -8.37
CA ASN A 244 27.11 -4.95 -7.00
C ASN A 244 28.62 -4.84 -6.77
N GLU A 245 29.41 -5.74 -7.37
CA GLU A 245 30.86 -5.78 -7.20
C GLU A 245 31.53 -4.52 -7.77
N GLU A 246 31.15 -4.09 -8.97
CA GLU A 246 31.71 -2.87 -9.58
C GLU A 246 31.24 -1.60 -8.87
N LEU A 247 29.97 -1.55 -8.41
CA LEU A 247 29.49 -0.43 -7.59
C LEU A 247 30.27 -0.33 -6.27
N ALA A 248 30.61 -1.45 -5.62
CA ALA A 248 31.36 -1.45 -4.37
C ALA A 248 32.76 -0.81 -4.52
N LYS A 249 33.40 -0.98 -5.69
CA LYS A 249 34.72 -0.39 -6.02
C LYS A 249 34.71 1.14 -6.08
N ILE A 250 33.55 1.77 -6.24
CA ILE A 250 33.38 3.22 -6.33
C ILE A 250 32.66 3.81 -5.11
N SER A 251 32.70 3.12 -3.96
CA SER A 251 32.07 3.55 -2.69
C SER A 251 32.48 4.93 -2.17
N ALA A 252 33.56 5.53 -2.68
CA ALA A 252 33.92 6.92 -2.37
C ALA A 252 32.94 7.97 -2.93
N PHE A 253 32.06 7.59 -3.87
CA PHE A 253 31.16 8.52 -4.56
C PHE A 253 29.71 8.51 -4.04
N TYR A 254 29.38 7.66 -3.07
CA TYR A 254 28.04 7.55 -2.50
C TYR A 254 28.10 7.12 -1.03
N ASP A 255 27.00 7.27 -0.30
CA ASP A 255 26.90 6.96 1.13
C ASP A 255 26.13 5.65 1.37
N ALA A 256 25.19 5.34 0.48
CA ALA A 256 24.29 4.20 0.63
C ALA A 256 24.05 3.44 -0.68
N VAL A 257 23.51 2.24 -0.55
CA VAL A 257 23.00 1.44 -1.66
C VAL A 257 21.50 1.28 -1.48
N THR A 258 20.73 1.76 -2.44
CA THR A 258 19.29 1.53 -2.49
C THR A 258 19.02 0.14 -3.05
N ILE A 259 18.15 -0.60 -2.39
CA ILE A 259 17.73 -1.95 -2.79
C ILE A 259 16.23 -2.11 -2.60
N HIS A 260 15.62 -2.94 -3.43
CA HIS A 260 14.21 -3.27 -3.31
C HIS A 260 14.05 -4.73 -2.91
N TYR A 261 13.03 -5.03 -2.13
CA TYR A 261 12.72 -6.39 -1.75
C TYR A 261 11.23 -6.64 -1.71
N TYR A 262 10.80 -7.63 -2.47
CA TYR A 262 9.44 -8.11 -2.37
C TYR A 262 9.43 -9.58 -2.05
N ASN A 263 8.65 -9.98 -1.05
CA ASN A 263 8.37 -11.38 -0.83
C ASN A 263 7.32 -11.80 -1.86
N ARG A 264 7.77 -12.46 -2.92
CA ARG A 264 6.97 -12.69 -4.14
C ARG A 264 6.19 -13.99 -4.06
N VAL A 265 4.95 -13.95 -4.56
CA VAL A 265 4.17 -15.14 -4.89
C VAL A 265 3.84 -15.10 -6.37
N ARG A 266 4.48 -15.97 -7.15
CA ARG A 266 4.23 -16.08 -8.60
C ARG A 266 3.08 -17.01 -8.91
N LYS A 267 2.98 -18.10 -8.17
CA LYS A 267 1.91 -19.09 -8.28
C LYS A 267 1.56 -19.60 -6.90
N PHE A 268 0.34 -20.11 -6.77
CA PHE A 268 -0.15 -20.70 -5.53
C PHE A 268 -0.13 -22.24 -5.55
N ASP A 269 0.39 -22.85 -6.62
CA ASP A 269 0.39 -24.31 -6.82
C ASP A 269 1.05 -25.08 -5.66
N ASN A 270 2.03 -24.46 -5.01
CA ASN A 270 2.78 -25.01 -3.86
C ASN A 270 2.38 -24.39 -2.51
N LEU A 271 1.46 -23.44 -2.50
CA LEU A 271 0.96 -22.76 -1.29
C LEU A 271 -0.51 -23.17 -1.11
N LYS A 272 -0.75 -24.44 -0.77
CA LYS A 272 -2.10 -25.02 -0.80
C LYS A 272 -2.91 -24.70 0.44
N THR A 273 -2.23 -24.39 1.54
CA THR A 273 -2.84 -24.07 2.83
C THR A 273 -2.36 -22.72 3.35
N PRO A 274 -3.11 -22.10 4.29
CA PRO A 274 -2.63 -20.93 5.02
C PRO A 274 -1.25 -21.14 5.68
N ASP A 275 -1.00 -22.34 6.23
CA ASP A 275 0.27 -22.70 6.86
C ASP A 275 1.42 -22.73 5.85
N ASP A 276 1.21 -23.29 4.65
CA ASP A 276 2.21 -23.26 3.56
C ASP A 276 2.60 -21.82 3.20
N ALA A 277 1.60 -20.94 3.08
CA ALA A 277 1.83 -19.53 2.78
C ALA A 277 2.61 -18.83 3.90
N MET A 278 2.21 -19.00 5.17
CA MET A 278 2.93 -18.41 6.29
C MET A 278 4.40 -18.87 6.34
N ARG A 279 4.65 -20.18 6.17
CA ARG A 279 6.01 -20.73 6.15
C ARG A 279 6.84 -20.19 4.99
N HIS A 280 6.25 -20.10 3.79
CA HIS A 280 6.89 -19.48 2.63
C HIS A 280 7.31 -18.03 2.93
N PHE A 281 6.41 -17.25 3.52
CA PHE A 281 6.71 -15.86 3.80
C PHE A 281 7.77 -15.67 4.88
N PHE A 282 7.71 -16.39 6.02
CA PHE A 282 8.75 -16.32 7.06
C PHE A 282 10.11 -16.82 6.55
N ALA A 283 10.12 -17.90 5.76
CA ALA A 283 11.34 -18.35 5.10
C ALA A 283 11.89 -17.29 4.14
N GLY A 284 11.03 -16.59 3.41
CA GLY A 284 11.42 -15.48 2.53
C GLY A 284 12.07 -14.33 3.30
N ASN A 285 11.49 -13.95 4.44
CA ASN A 285 12.04 -12.93 5.33
C ASN A 285 13.42 -13.33 5.87
N GLU A 286 13.60 -14.58 6.31
CA GLU A 286 14.88 -15.11 6.77
C GLU A 286 15.91 -15.17 5.65
N PHE A 287 15.52 -15.62 4.47
CA PHE A 287 16.38 -15.65 3.29
C PHE A 287 16.87 -14.26 2.93
N TYR A 288 15.96 -13.28 2.91
CA TYR A 288 16.32 -11.89 2.68
C TYR A 288 17.28 -11.35 3.71
N TYR A 289 17.03 -11.57 5.01
CA TYR A 289 17.94 -11.17 6.09
C TYR A 289 19.36 -11.72 5.89
N LYS A 290 19.50 -13.01 5.54
CA LYS A 290 20.79 -13.63 5.25
C LYS A 290 21.47 -12.99 4.04
N LYS A 291 20.74 -12.84 2.93
CA LYS A 291 21.26 -12.27 1.69
C LYS A 291 21.64 -10.79 1.83
N MET A 292 20.91 -10.04 2.64
CA MET A 292 21.26 -8.68 3.03
C MET A 292 22.52 -8.61 3.86
N THR A 293 22.69 -9.52 4.81
CA THR A 293 23.89 -9.61 5.63
C THR A 293 25.12 -9.96 4.77
N GLU A 294 24.97 -10.91 3.84
CA GLU A 294 25.99 -11.26 2.84
C GLU A 294 26.34 -10.04 1.96
N LEU A 295 25.35 -9.30 1.47
CA LEU A 295 25.55 -8.09 0.67
C LEU A 295 26.35 -7.03 1.44
N GLY A 296 26.17 -6.97 2.77
CA GLY A 296 26.96 -6.12 3.66
C GLY A 296 28.47 -6.41 3.65
N THR A 297 28.89 -7.60 3.20
CA THR A 297 30.30 -7.95 3.01
C THR A 297 30.87 -7.41 1.70
N VAL A 298 30.00 -7.14 0.71
CA VAL A 298 30.36 -6.53 -0.57
C VAL A 298 30.46 -5.01 -0.40
N PHE A 299 29.43 -4.39 0.18
CA PHE A 299 29.36 -2.93 0.41
C PHE A 299 29.82 -2.55 1.82
N THR A 300 31.08 -2.84 2.14
CA THR A 300 31.59 -2.74 3.52
C THR A 300 31.45 -1.34 4.15
N ASN A 301 31.56 -0.28 3.34
CA ASN A 301 31.56 1.12 3.79
C ASN A 301 30.25 1.87 3.53
N SER A 302 29.19 1.19 3.12
CA SER A 302 27.92 1.84 2.74
C SER A 302 26.77 1.38 3.62
N GLU A 303 25.85 2.31 3.84
CA GLU A 303 24.53 2.02 4.42
C GLU A 303 23.63 1.36 3.37
N PHE A 304 22.54 0.73 3.82
CA PHE A 304 21.48 0.23 2.95
C PHE A 304 20.20 1.03 3.13
N TRP A 305 19.61 1.43 2.02
CA TRP A 305 18.29 2.03 1.98
C TRP A 305 17.35 1.05 1.28
N CYS A 306 16.50 0.36 2.05
CA CYS A 306 15.46 -0.48 1.50
C CYS A 306 14.19 0.35 1.28
N THR A 307 14.19 1.15 0.21
CA THR A 307 13.18 2.19 -0.01
C THR A 307 11.98 1.72 -0.82
N GLU A 308 11.89 0.42 -1.10
CA GLU A 308 10.73 -0.18 -1.71
C GLU A 308 10.65 -1.66 -1.35
N TRP A 309 9.71 -1.99 -0.48
CA TRP A 309 9.47 -3.38 -0.10
C TRP A 309 8.03 -3.64 0.34
N ASN A 310 7.58 -4.89 0.14
CA ASN A 310 6.31 -5.45 0.64
C ASN A 310 6.20 -6.96 0.31
N ILE A 311 5.01 -7.54 0.52
CA ILE A 311 4.60 -8.78 -0.14
C ILE A 311 4.09 -8.47 -1.55
N PHE A 312 4.68 -9.07 -2.59
CA PHE A 312 4.27 -8.86 -3.98
C PHE A 312 3.56 -10.08 -4.55
N ASN A 313 2.23 -9.99 -4.63
CA ASN A 313 1.44 -11.03 -5.24
C ASN A 313 1.37 -10.86 -6.77
N VAL A 314 2.29 -11.50 -7.47
CA VAL A 314 2.36 -11.47 -8.94
C VAL A 314 1.16 -12.20 -9.54
N ALA A 315 0.71 -13.30 -8.94
CA ALA A 315 -0.46 -14.05 -9.42
C ALA A 315 -1.73 -13.17 -9.46
N MET A 316 -1.94 -12.33 -8.45
CA MET A 316 -3.01 -11.34 -8.45
C MET A 316 -2.85 -10.31 -9.58
N GLN A 317 -1.64 -9.83 -9.84
CA GLN A 317 -1.41 -8.86 -10.93
C GLN A 317 -1.62 -9.47 -12.31
N GLN A 318 -1.34 -10.76 -12.47
CA GLN A 318 -1.50 -11.52 -13.72
C GLN A 318 -2.91 -12.09 -13.93
N ALA A 319 -3.75 -12.10 -12.89
CA ALA A 319 -5.13 -12.53 -12.98
C ALA A 319 -5.92 -11.63 -13.96
N LYS A 320 -6.70 -12.28 -14.84
CA LYS A 320 -7.33 -11.64 -16.01
C LYS A 320 -8.63 -10.89 -15.67
N ASP A 321 -9.28 -11.26 -14.58
CA ASP A 321 -10.59 -10.74 -14.17
C ASP A 321 -10.62 -10.41 -12.67
N ASP A 322 -11.61 -9.60 -12.27
CA ASP A 322 -11.76 -9.09 -10.91
C ASP A 322 -12.03 -10.22 -9.89
N ASP A 323 -12.71 -11.30 -10.30
CA ASP A 323 -13.02 -12.45 -9.45
C ASP A 323 -11.74 -13.24 -9.12
N SER A 324 -10.94 -13.55 -10.13
CA SER A 324 -9.63 -14.20 -9.98
C SER A 324 -8.67 -13.35 -9.14
N LYS A 325 -8.71 -12.02 -9.28
CA LYS A 325 -7.93 -11.11 -8.41
C LYS A 325 -8.36 -11.19 -6.96
N SER A 326 -9.66 -11.36 -6.69
CA SER A 326 -10.18 -11.42 -5.32
C SER A 326 -9.65 -12.63 -4.55
N VAL A 327 -9.52 -13.77 -5.23
CA VAL A 327 -9.01 -15.05 -4.69
C VAL A 327 -7.59 -14.91 -4.13
N TYR A 328 -6.73 -14.16 -4.83
CA TYR A 328 -5.32 -14.01 -4.46
C TYR A 328 -5.05 -12.87 -3.47
N ASN A 329 -6.08 -12.21 -2.95
CA ASN A 329 -5.90 -10.98 -2.17
C ASN A 329 -5.55 -11.22 -0.69
N ILE A 330 -4.44 -11.91 -0.42
CA ILE A 330 -3.95 -12.29 0.91
C ILE A 330 -3.26 -11.14 1.65
N ASN A 331 -2.79 -10.11 0.94
CA ASN A 331 -2.05 -8.98 1.52
C ASN A 331 -2.88 -8.10 2.48
N LYS A 332 -4.20 -8.33 2.55
CA LYS A 332 -5.13 -7.59 3.41
C LYS A 332 -5.50 -8.33 4.70
N GLN A 333 -4.88 -9.47 4.98
CA GLN A 333 -5.24 -10.37 6.09
C GLN A 333 -4.19 -10.33 7.22
N SER A 334 -4.52 -10.90 8.38
CA SER A 334 -3.69 -10.85 9.59
C SER A 334 -2.33 -11.51 9.42
N GLY A 335 -2.25 -12.62 8.66
CA GLY A 335 -0.98 -13.26 8.34
C GLY A 335 0.03 -12.30 7.71
N ALA A 336 -0.41 -11.56 6.68
CA ALA A 336 0.42 -10.55 6.01
C ALA A 336 0.91 -9.46 6.98
N ALA A 337 0.06 -9.03 7.92
CA ALA A 337 0.43 -8.03 8.93
C ALA A 337 1.61 -8.46 9.81
N VAL A 338 1.63 -9.73 10.22
CA VAL A 338 2.68 -10.31 11.07
C VAL A 338 3.97 -10.49 10.26
N ILE A 339 3.87 -10.96 9.02
CA ILE A 339 5.00 -11.13 8.09
C ILE A 339 5.68 -9.78 7.79
N ILE A 340 4.89 -8.75 7.48
CA ILE A 340 5.40 -7.41 7.13
C ILE A 340 6.13 -6.78 8.33
N ALA A 341 5.58 -6.90 9.54
CA ALA A 341 6.23 -6.39 10.74
C ALA A 341 7.51 -7.16 11.11
N SER A 342 7.52 -8.48 10.90
CA SER A 342 8.74 -9.31 11.03
C SER A 342 9.82 -8.84 10.03
N LEU A 343 9.44 -8.62 8.77
CA LEU A 343 10.38 -8.17 7.73
C LEU A 343 11.01 -6.81 8.07
N GLU A 344 10.22 -5.86 8.57
CA GLU A 344 10.70 -4.54 9.02
C GLU A 344 11.78 -4.68 10.10
N LEU A 345 11.52 -5.46 11.15
CA LEU A 345 12.51 -5.66 12.21
C LEU A 345 13.71 -6.50 11.76
N ARG A 346 13.54 -7.40 10.79
CA ARG A 346 14.65 -8.11 10.14
C ARG A 346 15.57 -7.20 9.35
N MET A 347 15.02 -6.19 8.67
CA MET A 347 15.84 -5.18 7.99
C MET A 347 16.68 -4.38 9.00
N LEU A 348 16.09 -3.95 10.11
CA LEU A 348 16.83 -3.30 11.19
C LEU A 348 17.95 -4.21 11.75
N ALA A 349 17.64 -5.49 11.89
CA ALA A 349 18.56 -6.54 12.34
C ALA A 349 19.78 -6.76 11.44
N THR A 350 19.76 -6.33 10.17
CA THR A 350 20.94 -6.39 9.29
C THR A 350 22.06 -5.44 9.74
N LYS A 351 21.79 -4.51 10.67
CA LYS A 351 22.70 -3.46 11.17
C LYS A 351 23.12 -2.42 10.14
N ARG A 352 22.78 -2.62 8.87
CA ARG A 352 23.17 -1.77 7.74
C ARG A 352 22.00 -1.04 7.12
N CYS A 353 20.78 -1.56 7.26
CA CYS A 353 19.59 -0.86 6.80
C CYS A 353 19.31 0.37 7.67
N THR A 354 19.51 1.57 7.13
CA THR A 354 19.31 2.84 7.85
C THR A 354 18.04 3.57 7.44
N ILE A 355 17.46 3.20 6.30
CA ILE A 355 16.17 3.69 5.80
C ILE A 355 15.41 2.47 5.25
N SER A 356 14.18 2.30 5.71
CA SER A 356 13.20 1.33 5.23
C SER A 356 11.99 2.12 4.75
N SER A 357 11.45 1.82 3.57
CA SER A 357 10.24 2.48 3.07
C SER A 357 9.28 1.47 2.46
N LEU A 358 8.18 1.23 3.18
CA LEU A 358 7.16 0.29 2.74
C LEU A 358 6.43 0.82 1.50
N HIS A 359 6.27 -0.03 0.48
CA HIS A 359 5.50 0.28 -0.72
C HIS A 359 4.12 -0.40 -0.66
N SER A 360 3.02 0.28 -0.32
CA SER A 360 2.88 1.73 -0.05
C SER A 360 1.98 1.97 1.16
N PHE A 361 1.81 3.23 1.57
CA PHE A 361 0.92 3.55 2.69
C PHE A 361 -0.56 3.43 2.33
N TYR A 362 -0.96 3.88 1.14
CA TYR A 362 -2.32 3.76 0.64
C TYR A 362 -2.32 2.99 -0.67
N SER A 363 -3.16 1.96 -0.76
CA SER A 363 -3.39 1.24 -2.03
C SER A 363 -4.66 0.39 -1.98
N ALA A 364 -5.35 0.38 -3.12
CA ALA A 364 -6.54 -0.42 -3.36
C ALA A 364 -6.25 -1.93 -3.43
N ASN A 365 -5.05 -2.32 -3.89
CA ASN A 365 -4.70 -3.70 -4.20
C ASN A 365 -4.23 -4.53 -2.99
N GLY A 366 -4.25 -3.95 -1.79
CA GLY A 366 -3.76 -4.61 -0.57
C GLY A 366 -2.27 -4.43 -0.29
N PHE A 367 -1.52 -3.73 -1.15
CA PHE A 367 -0.15 -3.32 -0.86
C PHE A 367 -0.09 -2.16 0.15
N GLY A 368 -1.21 -1.49 0.36
CA GLY A 368 -1.36 -0.37 1.27
C GLY A 368 -1.30 -0.80 2.73
N LEU A 369 -1.09 0.15 3.62
CA LEU A 369 -1.48 0.06 5.04
C LEU A 369 -2.93 0.50 5.25
N VAL A 370 -3.41 1.34 4.34
CA VAL A 370 -4.74 1.90 4.34
C VAL A 370 -5.37 1.60 2.98
N ASN A 371 -6.65 1.27 3.01
CA ASN A 371 -7.47 1.10 1.82
C ASN A 371 -8.71 1.99 1.91
N PHE A 372 -9.43 2.17 0.82
CA PHE A 372 -10.80 2.65 0.92
C PHE A 372 -11.76 1.50 1.27
N LEU A 373 -12.94 1.82 1.81
CA LEU A 373 -13.95 0.83 2.20
C LEU A 373 -14.37 -0.03 0.99
N ASP A 374 -14.92 0.61 -0.04
CA ASP A 374 -15.29 -0.04 -1.31
C ASP A 374 -15.33 0.96 -2.48
N ARG A 375 -15.61 0.47 -3.70
CA ARG A 375 -15.62 1.32 -4.92
C ARG A 375 -16.64 2.46 -4.86
N SER A 376 -17.72 2.33 -4.09
CA SER A 376 -18.75 3.36 -3.87
C SER A 376 -18.45 4.30 -2.70
N HIS A 377 -17.57 3.92 -1.77
CA HIS A 377 -17.19 4.67 -0.58
C HIS A 377 -15.67 4.91 -0.55
N ARG A 378 -15.15 5.56 -1.60
CA ARG A 378 -13.70 5.80 -1.76
C ARG A 378 -13.13 6.82 -0.78
N ASP A 379 -13.98 7.68 -0.25
CA ASP A 379 -13.71 8.69 0.77
C ASP A 379 -13.43 8.06 2.15
N ILE A 380 -14.08 6.93 2.46
CA ILE A 380 -13.91 6.25 3.74
C ILE A 380 -12.60 5.45 3.75
N LYS A 381 -11.63 5.88 4.57
CA LYS A 381 -10.33 5.23 4.73
C LYS A 381 -10.34 4.18 5.85
N VAL A 382 -9.99 2.95 5.50
CA VAL A 382 -9.94 1.77 6.38
C VAL A 382 -8.49 1.35 6.59
N LYS A 383 -8.05 1.32 7.84
CA LYS A 383 -6.75 0.76 8.26
C LYS A 383 -6.75 -0.75 8.04
N LEU A 384 -5.83 -1.29 7.25
CA LEU A 384 -5.66 -2.72 7.03
C LEU A 384 -4.91 -3.39 8.19
N PRO A 385 -4.94 -4.72 8.34
CA PRO A 385 -4.25 -5.43 9.43
C PRO A 385 -2.79 -5.00 9.67
N GLN A 386 -2.01 -4.84 8.60
CA GLN A 386 -0.61 -4.43 8.61
C GLN A 386 -0.39 -3.03 9.19
N TYR A 387 -1.40 -2.15 9.19
CA TYR A 387 -1.33 -0.85 9.84
C TYR A 387 -1.08 -1.01 11.36
N TYR A 388 -1.78 -1.94 12.00
CA TYR A 388 -1.75 -2.06 13.46
C TYR A 388 -0.44 -2.66 13.97
N THR A 389 0.11 -3.65 13.27
CA THR A 389 1.41 -4.24 13.62
C THR A 389 2.53 -3.23 13.42
N LEU A 390 2.54 -2.51 12.29
CA LEU A 390 3.55 -1.50 12.01
C LEU A 390 3.40 -0.23 12.86
N GLN A 391 2.18 0.16 13.26
CA GLN A 391 1.98 1.23 14.25
C GLN A 391 2.64 0.85 15.58
N ALA A 392 2.45 -0.39 16.05
CA ALA A 392 3.08 -0.85 17.28
C ALA A 392 4.61 -0.85 17.18
N VAL A 393 5.16 -1.26 16.03
CA VAL A 393 6.61 -1.14 15.73
C VAL A 393 7.07 0.32 15.76
N GLY A 394 6.38 1.22 15.07
CA GLY A 394 6.74 2.64 15.02
C GLY A 394 6.79 3.32 16.39
N ILE A 395 5.83 3.01 17.27
CA ILE A 395 5.83 3.51 18.67
C ILE A 395 7.07 3.00 19.44
N ILE A 396 7.46 1.73 19.24
CA ILE A 396 8.65 1.16 19.88
C ILE A 396 9.93 1.84 19.36
N LEU A 397 10.04 2.03 18.04
CA LEU A 397 11.21 2.66 17.40
C LEU A 397 11.34 4.15 17.73
N GLU A 398 10.21 4.86 17.91
CA GLU A 398 10.21 6.24 18.40
C GLU A 398 10.76 6.31 19.83
N LYS A 399 10.29 5.43 20.70
CA LYS A 399 10.59 5.45 22.14
C LYS A 399 12.01 4.99 22.46
N TYR A 400 12.48 3.92 21.86
CA TYR A 400 13.75 3.27 22.20
C TYR A 400 14.80 3.50 21.13
N LYS A 401 16.04 3.73 21.56
CA LYS A 401 17.16 4.00 20.63
C LYS A 401 18.08 2.81 20.42
N THR A 402 17.89 1.73 21.16
CA THR A 402 18.72 0.51 21.05
C THR A 402 17.83 -0.72 20.85
N MET A 403 18.19 -1.54 19.88
CA MET A 403 17.67 -2.89 19.68
C MET A 403 18.69 -3.92 20.19
N TYR A 404 18.19 -4.97 20.83
CA TYR A 404 18.92 -6.10 21.39
C TYR A 404 18.48 -7.37 20.67
N PHE A 405 19.44 -8.22 20.30
CA PHE A 405 19.10 -9.55 19.83
C PHE A 405 18.99 -10.53 20.99
N LEU A 406 17.98 -11.38 20.90
CA LEU A 406 17.80 -12.51 21.79
C LEU A 406 17.77 -13.78 20.94
N SER A 407 18.52 -14.79 21.36
CA SER A 407 18.46 -16.09 20.69
C SER A 407 17.56 -17.04 21.44
N PRO A 408 16.65 -17.74 20.74
CA PRO A 408 16.04 -18.92 21.30
C PRO A 408 17.10 -20.03 21.36
N LEU A 409 17.21 -20.70 22.50
CA LEU A 409 18.23 -21.74 22.68
C LEU A 409 17.99 -23.01 21.85
N ASN A 410 16.73 -23.35 21.50
CA ASN A 410 16.39 -24.67 20.93
C ASN A 410 15.13 -24.71 20.02
N SER A 411 14.83 -23.69 19.21
CA SER A 411 13.55 -23.70 18.44
C SER A 411 13.70 -23.15 17.02
N ASN A 412 14.09 -24.00 16.08
CA ASN A 412 14.06 -23.68 14.65
C ASN A 412 13.03 -24.54 13.92
N ASP A 413 12.31 -23.89 13.01
CA ASP A 413 11.57 -24.55 11.94
C ASP A 413 12.37 -24.52 10.64
N PHE A 414 11.90 -25.31 9.69
CA PHE A 414 12.56 -25.56 8.41
C PHE A 414 11.53 -25.48 7.32
N TYR A 415 11.85 -24.75 6.25
CA TYR A 415 11.04 -24.73 5.06
C TYR A 415 11.92 -24.88 3.82
N ARG A 416 11.46 -25.71 2.89
CA ARG A 416 12.08 -25.86 1.57
C ARG A 416 11.10 -25.33 0.54
N SER A 417 11.37 -24.13 0.02
CA SER A 417 10.63 -23.57 -1.11
C SER A 417 11.40 -23.83 -2.40
N THR A 418 10.69 -24.16 -3.47
CA THR A 418 11.25 -24.08 -4.83
C THR A 418 11.17 -22.67 -5.42
N GLU A 419 10.37 -21.78 -4.81
CA GLU A 419 10.16 -20.42 -5.32
C GLU A 419 11.12 -19.38 -4.72
N LEU A 420 11.47 -19.51 -3.44
CA LEU A 420 12.39 -18.58 -2.76
C LEU A 420 13.85 -18.77 -3.15
N ASP A 421 14.21 -20.03 -3.44
CA ASP A 421 15.51 -20.38 -3.93
C ASP A 421 15.35 -21.49 -4.98
N PRO A 422 15.59 -21.19 -6.26
CA PRO A 422 15.56 -22.21 -7.28
C PRO A 422 16.67 -23.26 -7.15
N MET A 423 17.68 -23.06 -6.30
CA MET A 423 18.61 -24.10 -5.85
C MET A 423 18.01 -25.05 -4.80
N LYS A 424 16.75 -24.85 -4.38
CA LYS A 424 15.99 -25.67 -3.42
C LYS A 424 16.63 -25.73 -2.02
N THR A 425 17.35 -24.68 -1.62
CA THR A 425 17.99 -24.66 -0.30
C THR A 425 16.94 -24.61 0.81
N GLU A 426 17.15 -25.43 1.83
CA GLU A 426 16.34 -25.42 3.03
C GLU A 426 16.66 -24.19 3.88
N VAL A 427 15.65 -23.35 4.11
CA VAL A 427 15.79 -22.14 4.94
C VAL A 427 15.35 -22.48 6.36
N LYS A 428 16.29 -22.39 7.29
CA LYS A 428 16.03 -22.51 8.73
C LYS A 428 15.73 -21.14 9.31
N TYR A 429 14.63 -21.01 10.03
CA TYR A 429 14.22 -19.80 10.75
C TYR A 429 13.65 -20.17 12.13
N PRO A 430 13.70 -19.27 13.12
CA PRO A 430 13.26 -19.60 14.47
C PRO A 430 11.73 -19.74 14.54
N ARG A 431 11.24 -20.61 15.43
CA ARG A 431 9.80 -20.72 15.75
C ARG A 431 9.24 -19.45 16.38
N VAL A 432 10.07 -18.79 17.20
CA VAL A 432 9.76 -17.47 17.75
C VAL A 432 10.91 -16.52 17.41
N GLU A 433 10.65 -15.58 16.52
CA GLU A 433 11.55 -14.45 16.28
C GLU A 433 11.43 -13.48 17.45
N THR A 434 12.55 -12.96 17.94
CA THR A 434 12.57 -12.13 19.15
C THR A 434 13.47 -10.91 18.97
N TYR A 435 12.93 -9.73 19.29
CA TYR A 435 13.65 -8.46 19.28
C TYR A 435 13.44 -7.74 20.59
N GLY A 436 14.52 -7.40 21.30
CA GLY A 436 14.47 -6.59 22.51
C GLY A 436 14.68 -5.11 22.18
N PHE A 437 14.00 -4.20 22.89
CA PHE A 437 14.21 -2.76 22.74
C PHE A 437 14.35 -2.07 24.09
N GLY A 438 15.23 -1.08 24.15
CA GLY A 438 15.55 -0.32 25.34
C GLY A 438 16.57 0.78 25.07
N ASP A 439 17.06 1.43 26.12
CA ASP A 439 18.12 2.43 26.01
C ASP A 439 19.46 1.86 26.51
N SER A 440 19.56 1.62 27.82
CA SER A 440 20.72 0.97 28.45
C SER A 440 20.56 -0.53 28.60
N LEU A 441 19.32 -1.00 28.74
CA LEU A 441 18.92 -2.40 28.86
C LEU A 441 17.57 -2.60 28.17
N PRO A 442 17.29 -3.80 27.64
CA PRO A 442 16.00 -4.11 27.04
C PRO A 442 14.88 -3.98 28.08
N ARG A 443 13.81 -3.30 27.68
CA ARG A 443 12.60 -3.04 28.48
C ARG A 443 11.38 -3.70 27.89
N VAL A 444 11.37 -3.88 26.57
CA VAL A 444 10.29 -4.56 25.86
C VAL A 444 10.83 -5.63 24.93
N LEU A 445 10.06 -6.69 24.74
CA LEU A 445 10.28 -7.72 23.74
C LEU A 445 9.19 -7.64 22.67
N VAL A 446 9.58 -7.81 21.42
CA VAL A 446 8.68 -8.10 20.30
C VAL A 446 8.93 -9.54 19.89
N LEU A 447 7.88 -10.36 19.94
CA LEU A 447 7.90 -11.79 19.68
C LEU A 447 7.02 -12.09 18.46
N PHE A 448 7.54 -12.81 17.48
CA PHE A 448 6.73 -13.33 16.37
C PHE A 448 6.72 -14.84 16.42
N ASN A 449 5.57 -15.45 16.67
CA ASN A 449 5.42 -16.89 16.51
C ASN A 449 5.19 -17.20 15.02
N THR A 450 6.12 -17.95 14.44
CA THR A 450 6.16 -18.29 13.02
C THR A 450 5.49 -19.62 12.70
N GLY A 451 5.00 -20.33 13.72
CA GLY A 451 4.35 -21.64 13.63
C GLY A 451 2.83 -21.60 13.81
N ASN A 452 2.21 -22.76 13.58
CA ASN A 452 0.76 -22.98 13.70
C ASN A 452 0.30 -23.45 15.09
N SER A 453 1.22 -23.57 16.04
CA SER A 453 0.97 -23.93 17.43
C SER A 453 1.34 -22.78 18.36
N ALA A 454 0.64 -22.67 19.50
CA ALA A 454 1.04 -21.75 20.55
C ALA A 454 2.39 -22.19 21.12
N GLU A 455 3.25 -21.23 21.44
CA GLU A 455 4.57 -21.47 22.01
C GLU A 455 4.67 -20.74 23.36
N GLU A 456 5.20 -21.41 24.38
CA GLU A 456 5.53 -20.73 25.65
C GLU A 456 6.93 -20.13 25.56
N VAL A 457 7.08 -18.87 25.95
CA VAL A 457 8.35 -18.14 25.91
C VAL A 457 8.71 -17.63 27.29
N SER A 458 9.96 -17.81 27.70
CA SER A 458 10.51 -17.33 28.96
C SER A 458 11.86 -16.65 28.75
N LEU A 459 12.23 -15.76 29.67
CA LEU A 459 13.51 -15.05 29.67
C LEU A 459 14.20 -15.29 31.02
N ASP A 460 15.43 -15.79 31.00
CA ASP A 460 16.08 -16.28 32.22
C ASP A 460 16.24 -15.17 33.27
N GLY A 461 15.81 -15.45 34.51
CA GLY A 461 15.86 -14.47 35.60
C GLY A 461 14.88 -13.30 35.50
N HIS A 462 14.02 -13.27 34.48
CA HIS A 462 13.09 -12.17 34.22
C HIS A 462 11.63 -12.66 34.16
N LYS A 463 10.69 -11.77 34.49
CA LYS A 463 9.26 -11.93 34.26
C LYS A 463 8.82 -11.09 33.07
N LEU A 464 7.83 -11.60 32.34
CA LEU A 464 7.26 -10.99 31.15
C LEU A 464 5.81 -10.61 31.40
N HIS A 465 5.41 -9.44 30.91
CA HIS A 465 4.01 -8.99 30.91
C HIS A 465 3.58 -8.65 29.49
N ARG A 466 2.69 -9.45 28.91
CA ARG A 466 2.12 -9.14 27.61
C ARG A 466 1.28 -7.88 27.70
N ILE A 467 1.66 -6.85 26.95
CA ILE A 467 0.92 -5.58 26.89
C ILE A 467 0.14 -5.42 25.60
N TRP A 468 0.46 -6.22 24.58
CA TRP A 468 -0.22 -6.17 23.30
C TRP A 468 0.05 -7.46 22.52
N ALA A 469 -0.92 -7.92 21.74
CA ALA A 469 -0.69 -8.98 20.75
C ALA A 469 -1.63 -8.81 19.56
N TYR A 470 -1.20 -9.26 18.39
CA TYR A 470 -1.97 -9.21 17.16
C TYR A 470 -1.67 -10.45 16.32
N GLY A 471 -2.72 -11.04 15.75
CA GLY A 471 -2.64 -12.30 15.03
C GLY A 471 -3.88 -13.16 15.28
N ASP A 472 -4.11 -14.09 14.37
CA ASP A 472 -5.27 -14.96 14.36
C ASP A 472 -4.77 -16.39 14.10
N PRO A 473 -5.25 -17.42 14.83
CA PRO A 473 -4.93 -18.81 14.52
C PRO A 473 -5.28 -19.21 13.08
N ASP A 474 -6.26 -18.53 12.48
CA ASP A 474 -6.49 -18.55 11.04
C ASP A 474 -5.93 -17.27 10.40
N PRO A 475 -4.65 -17.27 9.98
CA PRO A 475 -3.99 -16.06 9.47
C PRO A 475 -4.56 -15.58 8.13
N PHE A 476 -5.29 -16.45 7.42
CA PHE A 476 -5.86 -16.20 6.09
C PHE A 476 -7.27 -16.83 5.97
N PRO A 477 -8.31 -16.26 6.62
CA PRO A 477 -9.62 -16.90 6.75
C PRO A 477 -10.42 -17.06 5.44
N ASP A 478 -9.95 -16.47 4.34
CA ASP A 478 -10.53 -16.62 2.99
C ASP A 478 -9.43 -17.09 2.01
N TYR A 479 -8.57 -18.01 2.44
CA TYR A 479 -7.39 -18.41 1.67
C TYR A 479 -7.76 -19.11 0.37
N LEU A 480 -7.47 -18.46 -0.77
CA LEU A 480 -7.77 -18.95 -2.11
C LEU A 480 -9.25 -19.23 -2.36
N GLU A 481 -10.13 -18.54 -1.64
CA GLU A 481 -11.57 -18.57 -1.88
C GLU A 481 -12.04 -17.31 -2.61
N PRO A 482 -13.04 -17.40 -3.53
CA PRO A 482 -13.65 -16.22 -4.13
C PRO A 482 -14.23 -15.32 -3.05
N LYS A 483 -13.79 -14.05 -3.03
CA LYS A 483 -14.21 -13.14 -1.97
C LYS A 483 -15.55 -12.51 -2.32
N LYS A 484 -16.38 -12.30 -1.30
CA LYS A 484 -17.69 -11.63 -1.44
C LYS A 484 -17.57 -10.14 -1.78
N TYR A 485 -16.36 -9.59 -1.68
CA TYR A 485 -16.05 -8.20 -1.95
C TYR A 485 -15.08 -8.07 -3.11
N HIS A 486 -15.21 -6.96 -3.83
CA HIS A 486 -14.34 -6.62 -4.94
C HIS A 486 -12.86 -6.58 -4.49
N TRP A 487 -11.91 -7.06 -5.30
CA TRP A 487 -10.50 -7.17 -4.89
C TRP A 487 -9.86 -5.85 -4.44
N THR A 488 -10.41 -4.70 -4.85
CA THR A 488 -9.98 -3.39 -4.37
C THR A 488 -10.58 -2.95 -3.04
N SER A 489 -11.67 -3.56 -2.56
CA SER A 489 -12.33 -3.17 -1.31
C SER A 489 -11.52 -3.59 -0.08
N ALA A 490 -11.76 -2.94 1.05
CA ALA A 490 -11.27 -3.41 2.34
C ALA A 490 -11.84 -4.81 2.66
N PRO A 491 -11.12 -5.64 3.43
CA PRO A 491 -11.65 -6.92 3.89
C PRO A 491 -12.84 -6.70 4.83
N ASP A 492 -13.77 -7.67 4.85
CA ASP A 492 -14.94 -7.64 5.73
C ASP A 492 -14.56 -7.82 7.21
N TYR A 493 -13.44 -8.49 7.48
CA TYR A 493 -12.90 -8.76 8.81
C TYR A 493 -11.45 -8.30 8.95
N ILE A 494 -11.21 -7.55 10.03
CA ILE A 494 -9.89 -7.09 10.49
C ILE A 494 -9.86 -7.41 11.97
N PRO A 495 -8.98 -8.31 12.43
CA PRO A 495 -8.92 -8.68 13.83
C PRO A 495 -8.52 -7.48 14.68
N ALA A 496 -9.07 -7.40 15.89
CA ALA A 496 -8.60 -6.47 16.90
C ALA A 496 -7.28 -6.95 17.50
N ALA A 497 -6.44 -6.01 17.92
CA ALA A 497 -5.37 -6.34 18.86
C ALA A 497 -5.99 -6.95 20.14
N ARG A 498 -5.24 -7.84 20.80
CA ARG A 498 -5.62 -8.46 22.07
C ARG A 498 -5.20 -7.57 23.25
N LYS A 499 -5.94 -7.68 24.34
CA LYS A 499 -5.71 -6.88 25.55
C LYS A 499 -4.42 -7.29 26.26
N PRO A 500 -3.82 -6.39 27.06
CA PRO A 500 -2.79 -6.75 28.02
C PRO A 500 -3.23 -7.88 28.94
N ASP A 501 -2.26 -8.68 29.39
CA ASP A 501 -2.48 -9.61 30.51
C ASP A 501 -2.64 -8.84 31.82
N ASN A 502 -3.13 -9.52 32.86
CA ASN A 502 -3.37 -8.87 34.16
C ASN A 502 -2.09 -8.71 35.00
N ALA A 503 -1.02 -9.45 34.72
CA ALA A 503 0.18 -9.46 35.55
C ALA A 503 1.43 -9.96 34.78
N PHE A 504 2.59 -9.70 35.38
CA PHE A 504 3.87 -10.31 35.00
C PHE A 504 3.89 -11.81 35.34
N ALA A 505 4.41 -12.62 34.43
CA ALA A 505 4.54 -14.07 34.57
C ALA A 505 5.97 -14.54 34.21
N PRO A 506 6.46 -15.67 34.76
CA PRO A 506 7.77 -16.25 34.39
C PRO A 506 7.87 -16.68 32.92
N ALA A 507 6.74 -17.01 32.30
CA ALA A 507 6.61 -17.35 30.90
C ALA A 507 5.27 -16.80 30.37
N ILE A 508 5.21 -16.60 29.06
CA ILE A 508 4.00 -16.16 28.37
C ILE A 508 3.71 -17.04 27.16
N ALA A 509 2.42 -17.25 26.88
CA ALA A 509 1.99 -17.91 25.66
C ALA A 509 2.00 -16.93 24.49
N VAL A 510 2.71 -17.29 23.43
CA VAL A 510 2.71 -16.60 22.14
C VAL A 510 1.89 -17.43 21.16
N GLU A 511 0.81 -16.84 20.69
CA GLU A 511 -0.22 -17.51 19.90
C GLU A 511 0.29 -17.85 18.49
N PRO A 512 -0.26 -18.87 17.80
CA PRO A 512 0.11 -19.17 16.42
C PRO A 512 0.06 -17.93 15.52
N TYR A 513 1.03 -17.80 14.62
CA TYR A 513 1.06 -16.74 13.60
C TYR A 513 0.73 -15.34 14.13
N SER A 514 1.38 -14.97 15.23
CA SER A 514 1.09 -13.72 15.94
C SER A 514 2.35 -12.91 16.22
N MET A 515 2.15 -11.60 16.37
CA MET A 515 3.11 -10.66 16.95
C MET A 515 2.65 -10.34 18.37
N THR A 516 3.53 -10.51 19.36
CA THR A 516 3.27 -10.24 20.77
C THR A 516 4.31 -9.27 21.31
N ILE A 517 3.88 -8.26 22.07
CA ILE A 517 4.76 -7.28 22.72
C ILE A 517 4.64 -7.42 24.23
N CYS A 518 5.80 -7.47 24.90
CA CYS A 518 5.91 -7.71 26.33
C CYS A 518 6.81 -6.70 27.01
N GLU A 519 6.50 -6.35 28.24
CA GLU A 519 7.42 -5.66 29.15
C GLU A 519 8.24 -6.66 29.96
N ILE A 520 9.45 -6.26 30.36
CA ILE A 520 10.40 -7.07 31.16
C ILE A 520 10.51 -6.51 32.58
N ASP A 521 10.22 -7.33 33.59
CA ASP A 521 10.33 -7.12 35.06
C ASP A 521 9.63 -5.93 35.72
N GLN A 522 9.38 -4.84 35.00
CA GLN A 522 8.71 -3.63 35.49
C GLN A 522 7.97 -2.94 34.35
N ALA A 523 6.96 -2.13 34.70
CA ALA A 523 6.21 -1.39 33.70
C ALA A 523 7.13 -0.41 32.96
N SER A 524 7.25 -0.58 31.65
CA SER A 524 8.04 0.32 30.79
C SER A 524 7.30 1.65 30.54
N GLY A 525 6.02 1.72 30.92
CA GLY A 525 5.12 2.82 30.60
C GLY A 525 4.86 2.95 29.10
N LEU A 526 5.06 1.88 28.33
CA LEU A 526 4.75 1.86 26.90
C LEU A 526 3.23 1.77 26.74
N GLN A 527 2.62 2.82 26.19
CA GLN A 527 1.20 2.83 25.87
C GLN A 527 1.02 2.47 24.40
N LEU A 528 0.59 1.24 24.14
CA LEU A 528 0.20 0.80 22.81
C LEU A 528 -1.30 1.02 22.61
N VAL A 529 -1.68 1.45 21.42
CA VAL A 529 -3.07 1.74 21.10
C VAL A 529 -3.84 0.41 20.99
N TYR A 530 -4.69 0.14 21.99
CA TYR A 530 -5.66 -0.93 21.91
C TYR A 530 -6.90 -0.41 21.17
N THR A 531 -7.05 -0.82 19.91
CA THR A 531 -8.30 -0.59 19.18
C THR A 531 -9.11 -1.87 19.21
N ALA A 532 -10.17 -1.90 20.03
CA ALA A 532 -11.19 -2.96 19.96
C ALA A 532 -11.94 -2.82 18.63
N TYR A 533 -11.46 -3.49 17.59
CA TYR A 533 -12.13 -3.48 16.31
C TYR A 533 -13.16 -4.60 16.27
N LYS A 534 -14.45 -4.25 16.38
CA LYS A 534 -15.50 -5.05 15.76
C LYS A 534 -15.64 -4.58 14.32
N GLN A 535 -14.92 -5.20 13.40
CA GLN A 535 -15.43 -5.29 12.04
C GLN A 535 -16.49 -6.39 11.99
N THR A 536 -17.59 -6.20 12.72
CA THR A 536 -18.85 -6.44 12.02
C THR A 536 -18.78 -5.48 10.87
N ARG A 537 -18.78 -5.94 9.60
CA ARG A 537 -19.12 -5.14 8.41
C ARG A 537 -20.02 -4.04 8.93
N ALA A 538 -19.50 -2.82 9.15
CA ALA A 538 -20.15 -1.85 10.05
C ALA A 538 -21.58 -1.86 9.60
N ALA A 539 -22.52 -2.43 10.39
CA ALA A 539 -23.76 -3.00 9.81
C ALA A 539 -24.31 -1.92 8.91
N THR A 540 -24.14 -2.07 7.57
CA THR A 540 -23.80 -0.96 6.64
C THR A 540 -24.35 0.29 7.27
N PRO A 541 -23.53 1.17 7.91
CA PRO A 541 -24.04 2.08 8.92
C PRO A 541 -25.40 2.50 8.42
N LYS A 542 -26.47 2.19 9.16
CA LYS A 542 -27.81 2.72 8.86
C LYS A 542 -27.72 4.26 9.04
N ALA A 543 -26.71 4.92 8.47
CA ALA A 543 -26.86 6.14 7.76
C ALA A 543 -28.09 5.92 6.91
N ASP A 544 -29.18 6.50 7.39
CA ASP A 544 -30.32 6.82 6.58
C ASP A 544 -29.74 7.58 5.37
N VAL A 545 -29.41 6.87 4.28
CA VAL A 545 -28.94 7.51 3.06
C VAL A 545 -30.12 8.33 2.59
N SER A 546 -30.01 9.64 2.82
CA SER A 546 -31.00 10.64 2.45
C SER A 546 -30.40 11.47 1.33
N TYR A 547 -30.95 11.33 0.14
CA TYR A 547 -30.69 12.27 -0.93
C TYR A 547 -31.73 13.38 -0.85
N LYS A 548 -31.28 14.64 -0.81
CA LYS A 548 -32.15 15.82 -0.87
C LYS A 548 -31.62 16.76 -1.94
N TYR A 549 -32.36 16.91 -3.01
CA TYR A 549 -32.07 17.81 -4.12
C TYR A 549 -33.03 18.98 -4.07
N THR A 550 -32.47 20.19 -4.05
CA THR A 550 -33.20 21.44 -4.22
C THR A 550 -32.75 22.05 -5.54
N PHE A 551 -33.70 22.34 -6.42
CA PHE A 551 -33.46 22.80 -7.78
C PHE A 551 -33.53 24.34 -7.86
N ALA A 552 -32.82 25.03 -6.96
CA ALA A 552 -32.79 26.48 -6.85
C ALA A 552 -31.37 27.03 -7.05
N GLY A 553 -31.26 28.23 -7.64
CA GLY A 553 -29.98 28.90 -7.88
C GLY A 553 -29.15 28.32 -9.03
N SER A 554 -28.02 28.96 -9.34
CA SER A 554 -27.17 28.61 -10.49
C SER A 554 -26.53 27.21 -10.42
N SER A 555 -26.51 26.59 -9.25
CA SER A 555 -25.97 25.25 -9.00
C SER A 555 -27.05 24.14 -9.00
N ALA A 556 -28.30 24.44 -9.37
CA ALA A 556 -29.44 23.52 -9.28
C ALA A 556 -29.23 22.18 -10.03
N LEU A 557 -28.37 22.17 -11.06
CA LEU A 557 -28.08 21.00 -11.89
C LEU A 557 -26.70 20.40 -11.65
N ASP A 558 -25.97 20.83 -10.62
CA ASP A 558 -24.63 20.30 -10.34
C ASP A 558 -24.67 18.78 -10.11
N GLY A 559 -23.95 18.04 -10.94
CA GLY A 559 -23.90 16.58 -10.92
C GLY A 559 -25.10 15.87 -11.57
N TRP A 560 -26.00 16.60 -12.23
CA TRP A 560 -27.03 16.05 -13.11
C TRP A 560 -26.56 16.08 -14.58
N ASN A 561 -26.92 15.04 -15.32
CA ASN A 561 -26.75 14.96 -16.77
C ASN A 561 -28.11 15.18 -17.44
N GLN A 562 -28.11 15.53 -18.72
CA GLN A 562 -29.34 15.71 -19.51
C GLN A 562 -29.23 15.00 -20.87
N THR A 563 -30.35 14.52 -21.40
CA THR A 563 -30.39 14.01 -22.77
C THR A 563 -30.47 15.15 -23.79
N PRO A 564 -30.04 14.94 -25.05
CA PRO A 564 -30.10 15.96 -26.09
C PRO A 564 -31.52 16.45 -26.40
N SER A 565 -32.55 15.68 -26.03
CA SER A 565 -33.95 15.98 -26.33
C SER A 565 -34.66 16.78 -25.25
N VAL A 566 -33.99 17.13 -24.14
CA VAL A 566 -34.55 18.03 -23.12
C VAL A 566 -33.76 19.33 -23.10
N LYS A 567 -34.49 20.45 -23.08
CA LYS A 567 -33.93 21.75 -22.75
C LYS A 567 -34.24 22.05 -21.29
N THR A 568 -33.24 22.50 -20.55
CA THR A 568 -33.39 22.87 -19.14
C THR A 568 -33.19 24.37 -18.96
N GLU A 569 -34.00 24.97 -18.10
CA GLU A 569 -33.88 26.38 -17.71
C GLU A 569 -34.10 26.51 -16.20
N ILE A 570 -33.25 27.28 -15.52
CA ILE A 570 -33.39 27.51 -14.09
C ILE A 570 -34.23 28.77 -13.91
N GLU A 571 -35.43 28.62 -13.35
CA GLU A 571 -36.39 29.70 -13.14
C GLU A 571 -36.84 29.72 -11.68
N ASN A 572 -36.74 30.85 -10.97
CA ASN A 572 -37.40 31.11 -9.68
C ASN A 572 -37.57 29.87 -8.77
N ASP A 573 -36.44 29.37 -8.27
CA ASP A 573 -36.32 28.21 -7.37
C ASP A 573 -36.71 26.83 -7.95
N CYS A 574 -36.81 26.70 -9.27
CA CYS A 574 -37.02 25.42 -9.94
C CYS A 574 -36.16 25.23 -11.20
N VAL A 575 -36.12 23.99 -11.67
CA VAL A 575 -35.67 23.65 -13.02
C VAL A 575 -36.89 23.36 -13.89
N ALA A 576 -37.06 24.12 -14.96
CA ALA A 576 -38.00 23.85 -16.04
C ALA A 576 -37.37 22.88 -17.06
N LEU A 577 -38.17 21.95 -17.54
CA LEU A 577 -37.84 20.94 -18.53
C LEU A 577 -38.79 21.10 -19.72
N GLU A 578 -38.24 21.32 -20.91
CA GLU A 578 -38.97 21.33 -22.18
C GLU A 578 -38.55 20.10 -23.00
N GLY A 579 -39.50 19.20 -23.22
CA GLY A 579 -39.26 17.91 -23.86
C GLY A 579 -39.75 17.87 -25.31
N SER A 580 -38.91 17.30 -26.18
CA SER A 580 -39.15 17.13 -27.61
C SER A 580 -39.40 15.67 -28.05
N ASN A 581 -39.12 14.69 -27.18
CA ASN A 581 -39.45 13.28 -27.41
C ASN A 581 -39.64 12.52 -26.06
N TRP A 582 -39.94 11.22 -26.12
CA TRP A 582 -40.09 10.37 -24.92
C TRP A 582 -38.80 10.18 -24.10
N ASP A 583 -37.64 10.57 -24.64
CA ASP A 583 -36.34 10.47 -23.99
C ASP A 583 -35.91 11.77 -23.29
N SER A 584 -36.77 12.79 -23.24
CA SER A 584 -36.47 14.10 -22.64
C SER A 584 -36.37 14.02 -21.12
N LYS A 585 -35.13 14.01 -20.58
CA LYS A 585 -34.87 13.76 -19.15
C LYS A 585 -33.55 14.32 -18.64
N ILE A 586 -33.53 14.60 -17.33
CA ILE A 586 -32.30 14.77 -16.56
C ILE A 586 -32.07 13.53 -15.68
N TYR A 587 -30.82 13.20 -15.39
CA TYR A 587 -30.50 12.03 -14.58
C TYR A 587 -29.19 12.16 -13.80
N ARG A 588 -29.10 11.40 -12.70
CA ARG A 588 -27.90 11.31 -11.87
C ARG A 588 -27.68 9.88 -11.39
N ARG A 589 -26.42 9.49 -11.21
CA ARG A 589 -26.07 8.24 -10.53
C ARG A 589 -26.11 8.43 -9.02
N ILE A 590 -26.82 7.55 -8.34
CA ILE A 590 -26.95 7.50 -6.88
C ILE A 590 -26.72 6.07 -6.39
N THR A 591 -26.39 5.90 -5.11
CA THR A 591 -26.23 4.58 -4.50
C THR A 591 -27.27 4.42 -3.40
N LEU A 592 -28.17 3.45 -3.55
CA LEU A 592 -29.20 3.18 -2.55
C LEU A 592 -28.84 1.92 -1.75
N LEU A 593 -29.29 1.87 -0.50
CA LEU A 593 -29.24 0.66 0.31
C LEU A 593 -30.39 -0.29 -0.05
N PRO A 594 -30.25 -1.60 0.20
CA PRO A 594 -31.38 -2.50 0.13
C PRO A 594 -32.46 -2.11 1.13
N GLY A 595 -33.72 -2.20 0.73
CA GLY A 595 -34.88 -1.96 1.59
C GLY A 595 -35.84 -0.89 1.06
N LYS A 596 -36.74 -0.45 1.94
CA LYS A 596 -37.77 0.54 1.61
C LYS A 596 -37.20 1.95 1.55
N GLN A 597 -37.56 2.66 0.50
CA GLN A 597 -37.20 4.03 0.22
C GLN A 597 -38.48 4.87 0.15
N LYS A 598 -38.39 6.09 0.66
CA LYS A 598 -39.42 7.13 0.58
C LYS A 598 -38.98 8.16 -0.43
N ILE A 599 -39.65 8.22 -1.58
CA ILE A 599 -39.35 9.18 -2.63
C ILE A 599 -40.35 10.32 -2.54
N THR A 600 -39.87 11.54 -2.30
CA THR A 600 -40.71 12.74 -2.26
C THR A 600 -40.32 13.68 -3.38
N ILE A 601 -41.27 14.24 -4.09
CA ILE A 601 -41.02 15.23 -5.15
C ILE A 601 -41.99 16.40 -5.02
N GLN A 602 -41.50 17.59 -5.33
CA GLN A 602 -42.30 18.77 -5.61
C GLN A 602 -42.12 19.15 -7.09
N ALA A 603 -43.15 18.95 -7.89
CA ALA A 603 -43.13 19.21 -9.33
C ALA A 603 -44.46 19.77 -9.85
N LYS A 604 -44.45 20.31 -11.06
CA LYS A 604 -45.65 20.71 -11.80
C LYS A 604 -45.64 20.18 -13.23
N ASP A 605 -46.83 20.14 -13.83
CA ASP A 605 -47.11 19.66 -15.18
C ASP A 605 -46.77 18.18 -15.35
N LEU A 606 -46.08 17.78 -16.42
CA LEU A 606 -45.94 16.40 -16.86
C LEU A 606 -44.57 15.81 -16.46
N ILE A 607 -44.39 15.48 -15.19
CA ILE A 607 -43.12 14.96 -14.66
C ILE A 607 -43.24 13.49 -14.26
N ALA A 608 -42.24 12.69 -14.64
CA ALA A 608 -42.03 11.34 -14.12
C ALA A 608 -40.69 11.26 -13.37
N VAL A 609 -40.67 10.50 -12.29
CA VAL A 609 -39.45 10.14 -11.54
C VAL A 609 -39.27 8.64 -11.62
N GLU A 610 -38.07 8.20 -11.99
CA GLU A 610 -37.75 6.78 -12.14
C GLU A 610 -36.43 6.45 -11.45
N LEU A 611 -36.34 5.22 -10.94
CA LEU A 611 -35.09 4.61 -10.50
C LEU A 611 -34.79 3.42 -11.42
N LEU A 612 -33.63 3.40 -12.04
CA LEU A 612 -33.21 2.31 -12.94
C LEU A 612 -31.82 1.81 -12.53
N LYS A 613 -31.56 0.51 -12.60
CA LYS A 613 -30.18 0.00 -12.43
C LYS A 613 -29.31 0.29 -13.65
N SER A 614 -29.91 0.24 -14.83
CA SER A 614 -29.28 0.56 -16.10
C SER A 614 -30.32 1.01 -17.12
N TRP A 615 -29.90 1.69 -18.19
CA TRP A 615 -30.80 2.12 -19.28
C TRP A 615 -31.48 0.95 -20.03
N LYS A 616 -30.98 -0.27 -19.88
CA LYS A 616 -31.51 -1.47 -20.54
C LYS A 616 -32.54 -2.22 -19.68
N GLU A 617 -32.63 -1.87 -18.41
CA GLU A 617 -33.51 -2.53 -17.46
C GLU A 617 -34.79 -1.74 -17.24
N LYS A 618 -35.84 -2.45 -16.82
CA LYS A 618 -37.07 -1.79 -16.38
C LYS A 618 -36.79 -0.99 -15.12
N PRO A 619 -37.45 0.17 -14.92
CA PRO A 619 -37.33 0.89 -13.67
C PRO A 619 -37.72 0.01 -12.48
N VAL A 620 -36.92 0.06 -11.42
CA VAL A 620 -37.30 -0.53 -10.12
C VAL A 620 -38.37 0.31 -9.42
N PHE A 621 -38.50 1.58 -9.83
CA PHE A 621 -39.57 2.47 -9.38
C PHE A 621 -39.95 3.46 -10.48
N SER A 622 -41.23 3.81 -10.55
CA SER A 622 -41.73 4.91 -11.38
C SER A 622 -42.89 5.63 -10.69
N GLY A 623 -42.77 6.95 -10.56
CA GLY A 623 -43.79 7.85 -10.04
C GLY A 623 -44.12 8.95 -11.05
N TYR A 624 -45.38 9.36 -11.12
CA TYR A 624 -45.86 10.31 -12.14
C TYR A 624 -46.65 11.44 -11.51
N ILE A 625 -46.41 12.65 -12.00
CA ILE A 625 -47.18 13.86 -11.73
C ILE A 625 -47.75 14.35 -13.06
N ASP A 626 -49.07 14.57 -13.05
CA ASP A 626 -49.80 15.37 -14.02
C ASP A 626 -50.67 16.33 -13.21
N SER A 627 -50.19 17.56 -13.04
CA SER A 627 -50.84 18.57 -12.21
C SER A 627 -51.40 19.76 -12.99
N ARG A 628 -51.31 19.72 -14.33
CA ARG A 628 -51.86 20.74 -15.28
C ARG A 628 -51.65 22.19 -14.81
N GLY A 629 -50.39 22.55 -14.58
CA GLY A 629 -49.96 23.91 -14.22
C GLY A 629 -49.81 24.19 -12.73
N ALA A 630 -50.39 23.36 -11.84
CA ALA A 630 -50.25 23.53 -10.39
C ALA A 630 -49.01 22.83 -9.83
N TRP A 631 -48.39 23.38 -8.78
CA TRP A 631 -47.38 22.64 -8.01
C TRP A 631 -48.05 21.53 -7.20
N ALA A 632 -47.47 20.34 -7.23
CA ALA A 632 -47.91 19.19 -6.49
C ALA A 632 -46.74 18.56 -5.74
N ASP A 633 -47.00 18.22 -4.48
CA ASP A 633 -46.14 17.38 -3.67
C ASP A 633 -46.63 15.93 -3.77
N LYS A 634 -45.73 15.01 -4.09
CA LYS A 634 -46.02 13.57 -4.12
C LYS A 634 -44.98 12.81 -3.34
N GLU A 635 -45.45 11.72 -2.76
CA GLU A 635 -44.67 10.78 -2.00
C GLU A 635 -44.98 9.37 -2.51
N TRP A 636 -43.94 8.57 -2.72
CA TRP A 636 -44.09 7.16 -3.06
C TRP A 636 -43.16 6.27 -2.24
N PRO A 637 -43.63 5.08 -1.84
CA PRO A 637 -42.74 4.03 -1.40
C PRO A 637 -42.07 3.38 -2.61
N ALA A 638 -40.79 3.08 -2.47
CA ALA A 638 -40.04 2.21 -3.38
C ALA A 638 -39.31 1.15 -2.57
N GLU A 639 -39.01 0.00 -3.17
CA GLU A 639 -38.20 -1.03 -2.54
C GLU A 639 -37.03 -1.35 -3.47
N THR A 640 -35.82 -1.29 -2.94
CA THR A 640 -34.59 -1.47 -3.71
C THR A 640 -33.80 -2.65 -3.18
N GLU A 641 -33.08 -3.36 -4.04
CA GLU A 641 -32.12 -4.41 -3.62
C GLU A 641 -30.74 -3.85 -3.23
N GLY A 642 -30.59 -2.52 -3.27
CA GLY A 642 -29.34 -1.82 -3.04
C GLY A 642 -28.40 -1.80 -4.25
N GLY A 643 -27.41 -0.91 -4.25
CA GLY A 643 -26.46 -0.73 -5.34
C GLY A 643 -26.60 0.62 -6.05
N GLU A 644 -25.97 0.74 -7.21
CA GLU A 644 -25.99 1.97 -8.01
C GLU A 644 -27.25 2.04 -8.87
N PHE A 645 -27.90 3.21 -8.88
CA PHE A 645 -29.10 3.51 -9.65
C PHE A 645 -28.93 4.81 -10.44
N LEU A 646 -29.60 4.88 -11.57
CA LEU A 646 -29.94 6.10 -12.29
C LEU A 646 -31.23 6.66 -11.69
N LEU A 647 -31.13 7.79 -11.01
CA LEU A 647 -32.26 8.62 -10.64
C LEU A 647 -32.60 9.52 -11.82
N VAL A 648 -33.80 9.35 -12.36
CA VAL A 648 -34.24 10.03 -13.59
C VAL A 648 -35.44 10.91 -13.29
N VAL A 649 -35.41 12.13 -13.80
CA VAL A 649 -36.57 13.02 -13.87
C VAL A 649 -36.83 13.31 -15.35
N ARG A 650 -38.01 12.97 -15.86
CA ARG A 650 -38.33 13.07 -17.29
C ARG A 650 -39.70 13.68 -17.55
N ILE A 651 -39.89 14.18 -18.77
CA ILE A 651 -41.22 14.57 -19.25
C ILE A 651 -42.06 13.31 -19.48
N ASN A 652 -43.26 13.26 -18.89
CA ASN A 652 -44.18 12.13 -19.03
C ASN A 652 -45.08 12.24 -20.28
N ALA A 653 -44.50 12.66 -21.40
CA ALA A 653 -45.18 12.79 -22.68
C ALA A 653 -44.16 12.75 -23.82
N LYS A 654 -44.63 12.50 -25.05
CA LYS A 654 -43.80 12.60 -26.25
C LYS A 654 -43.24 14.01 -26.42
N THR A 655 -44.01 15.04 -26.11
CA THR A 655 -43.58 16.44 -26.10
C THR A 655 -44.31 17.13 -24.97
N GLY A 656 -43.69 18.11 -24.31
CA GLY A 656 -44.36 18.86 -23.25
C GLY A 656 -43.41 19.56 -22.31
N ASN A 657 -43.98 20.21 -21.31
CA ASN A 657 -43.25 20.95 -20.30
C ASN A 657 -43.47 20.34 -18.91
N GLY A 658 -42.49 20.51 -18.05
CA GLY A 658 -42.50 20.08 -16.66
C GLY A 658 -41.57 20.96 -15.85
N ALA A 659 -41.77 21.06 -14.54
CA ALA A 659 -40.79 21.70 -13.67
C ALA A 659 -40.67 21.00 -12.32
N ILE A 660 -39.48 21.05 -11.73
CA ILE A 660 -39.16 20.41 -10.46
C ILE A 660 -38.46 21.39 -9.52
N ARG A 661 -38.88 21.40 -8.24
CA ARG A 661 -38.31 22.23 -7.16
C ARG A 661 -37.49 21.41 -6.19
N ALA A 662 -37.98 20.24 -5.82
CA ALA A 662 -37.33 19.39 -4.85
C ALA A 662 -37.55 17.92 -5.17
N LEU A 663 -36.55 17.11 -4.84
CA LEU A 663 -36.60 15.65 -4.91
C LEU A 663 -35.82 15.07 -3.74
N SER A 664 -36.42 14.18 -2.98
CA SER A 664 -35.73 13.44 -1.93
C SER A 664 -35.95 11.94 -2.01
N LEU A 665 -34.96 11.20 -1.55
CA LEU A 665 -35.02 9.76 -1.32
C LEU A 665 -34.53 9.50 0.09
N GLU A 666 -35.38 8.94 0.94
CA GLU A 666 -35.05 8.66 2.34
C GLU A 666 -35.25 7.17 2.64
N SER A 667 -34.24 6.50 3.16
CA SER A 667 -34.39 5.11 3.65
C SER A 667 -35.43 5.05 4.78
N GLN A 668 -36.37 4.11 4.71
CA GLN A 668 -37.35 3.85 5.78
C GLN A 668 -36.84 2.75 6.72
N LYS A 669 -37.05 2.94 8.02
CA LYS A 669 -36.48 2.09 9.09
C LYS A 669 -37.12 0.72 9.23
#